data_AF-A0A0D7BGE6-F1
#
_entry.id   AF-A0A0D7BGE6-F1
#
_cell.length_a   1.000
_cell.length_b   1.000
_cell.length_c   1.000
_cell.angle_alpha   90.00
_cell.angle_beta   90.00
_cell.angle_gamma   90.00
#
_symmetry.space_group_name_H-M   'P 1'
#
loop_
_entity.id
_entity.type
_entity.pdbx_description
1 polymer ?
#
loop_
_entity_poly.entity_id
_entity_poly.type
_entity_poly.pdbx_seq_one_letter_code
_entity_poly.pdbx_strand_id
1 'polypeptide(L)'
;MKMGSLAPSQRILRVYDSLAPEAQRKLVEDHLATFFDAVPHKRAKQVLRKTAAIKRRHERTPTLDYHARKREIHELLAELVRDAKTSSLRDHSNRDVLMTELLHSCSTWITNIWTVAYEHHVQFREAHASLLFIAEAVRKLEDDLKVGACQCALRTYEVLVDIRDRNNQIVKHFEFHGPHNLIRVLLWTWRELFVSMSLADGPVYHDMMSTMLDDIEQELGWRSVARVVYGGSIAAGEEMQDDLRYDEGSEEEWEDIDTDESEEEEETSEFGHPRCTSPLHADHWTPQVSRQCLHLRQVIKRRMENIFKLAPSRSLYLVLQGFKAKHILQTLSTVATRSSDNMAAALDIYSNETDTKAIMDLLDSHSHLLRPRDSAVLQNALMTLSVDQTPRSKSLAISILEKQMFETVQSIYAAIRGAFYRIDDPKSIKDIERILGISHGSTRADNIEQWLDEVVTPTSAPLHAVAFAAMMMGIPAPGIDAAEEDDFWGHLNLDTHDPSLADLREELRPPLADRFDGWIEVADGYEKGSSSLRHVYQKMVTLMPFLRSADIAECMQARISERPSKRHVGDALAALSSFGATQRKRQAMREAKKRKAAQQQAAVAAAKLAKTPATSYIAQLGDKNNGTPSSGPSRSAPRTEDDDDGPPPLEPISDSSSGGSQHSHRLDSGDDDEDGPPPLESIQQFGLGQQHQQGVPQSLFTFPATVFGYPYGGAPPTTSYGGIDDVD
;
A
#
# COMPACT_ATOMS: atom_id res chain seq x y z
N MET A 1 -22.34 34.99 27.71
CA MET A 1 -23.16 34.63 26.53
C MET A 1 -24.63 34.68 26.94
N LYS A 2 -25.41 35.61 26.38
CA LYS A 2 -26.87 35.61 26.57
C LYS A 2 -27.40 34.38 25.82
N MET A 3 -27.95 33.40 26.52
CA MET A 3 -28.78 32.37 25.88
C MET A 3 -29.90 33.11 25.16
N GLY A 4 -29.79 33.25 23.83
CA GLY A 4 -30.92 33.65 23.00
C GLY A 4 -32.08 32.74 23.39
N SER A 5 -33.20 33.34 23.79
CA SER A 5 -34.34 32.62 24.35
C SER A 5 -34.83 31.61 23.31
N LEU A 6 -34.43 30.34 23.45
CA LEU A 6 -34.95 29.23 22.66
C LEU A 6 -36.47 29.28 22.73
N ALA A 7 -37.12 29.02 21.59
CA ALA A 7 -38.57 28.95 21.55
C ALA A 7 -39.07 27.96 22.64
N PRO A 8 -40.19 28.26 23.34
CA PRO A 8 -40.70 27.37 24.39
C PRO A 8 -40.87 25.92 23.95
N SER A 9 -41.22 25.68 22.69
CA SER A 9 -41.31 24.34 22.10
C SER A 9 -39.97 23.60 22.07
N GLN A 10 -38.89 24.26 21.67
CA GLN A 10 -37.54 23.68 21.65
C GLN A 10 -37.04 23.38 23.08
N ARG A 11 -37.40 24.21 24.05
CA ARG A 11 -37.08 23.96 25.46
C ARG A 11 -37.82 22.73 25.99
N ILE A 12 -39.12 22.60 25.69
CA ILE A 12 -39.91 21.42 26.05
C ILE A 12 -39.36 20.16 25.41
N LEU A 13 -39.00 20.20 24.12
CA LEU A 13 -38.44 19.03 23.43
C LEU A 13 -37.12 18.59 24.06
N ARG A 14 -36.19 19.53 24.33
CA ARG A 14 -34.94 19.20 25.03
C ARG A 14 -35.16 18.59 26.40
N VAL A 15 -36.13 19.08 27.17
CA VAL A 15 -36.48 18.50 28.46
C VAL A 15 -37.08 17.11 28.25
N TYR A 16 -38.06 16.97 27.35
CA TYR A 16 -38.72 15.72 27.02
C TYR A 16 -37.70 14.63 26.65
N ASP A 17 -36.78 14.92 25.73
CA ASP A 17 -35.77 13.98 25.26
C ASP A 17 -34.75 13.59 26.35
N SER A 18 -34.57 14.44 27.37
CA SER A 18 -33.70 14.16 28.52
C SER A 18 -34.37 13.34 29.63
N LEU A 19 -35.69 13.19 29.60
CA LEU A 19 -36.43 12.42 30.60
C LEU A 19 -36.36 10.92 30.32
N ALA A 20 -36.36 10.11 31.38
CA ALA A 20 -36.57 8.66 31.28
C ALA A 20 -37.95 8.34 30.65
N PRO A 21 -38.13 7.19 29.99
CA PRO A 21 -39.39 6.84 29.32
C PRO A 21 -40.64 6.94 30.22
N GLU A 22 -40.52 6.57 31.49
CA GLU A 22 -41.61 6.68 32.47
C GLU A 22 -41.97 8.15 32.75
N ALA A 23 -40.95 9.01 32.85
CA ALA A 23 -41.13 10.44 33.07
C ALA A 23 -41.63 11.17 31.82
N GLN A 24 -41.21 10.75 30.62
CA GLN A 24 -41.78 11.20 29.35
C GLN A 24 -43.27 10.87 29.28
N ARG A 25 -43.63 9.62 29.57
CA ARG A 25 -45.03 9.19 29.60
C ARG A 25 -45.84 9.99 30.61
N LYS A 26 -45.32 10.17 31.83
CA LYS A 26 -45.98 10.98 32.86
C LYS A 26 -46.14 12.45 32.44
N LEU A 27 -45.13 13.04 31.80
CA LEU A 27 -45.22 14.40 31.25
C LEU A 27 -46.32 14.50 30.17
N VAL A 28 -46.47 13.46 29.32
CA VAL A 28 -47.55 13.39 28.33
C VAL A 28 -48.91 13.28 29.01
N GLU A 29 -49.06 12.36 29.96
CA GLU A 29 -50.33 12.05 30.63
C GLU A 29 -50.80 13.20 31.54
N ASP A 30 -49.92 13.76 32.38
CA ASP A 30 -50.30 14.76 33.39
C ASP A 30 -50.40 16.17 32.80
N HIS A 31 -49.51 16.53 31.86
CA HIS A 31 -49.36 17.91 31.40
C HIS A 31 -49.74 18.13 29.93
N LEU A 32 -49.30 17.28 29.00
CA LEU A 32 -49.63 17.50 27.58
C LEU A 32 -51.07 17.12 27.26
N ALA A 33 -51.61 16.06 27.87
CA ALA A 33 -53.01 15.68 27.69
C ALA A 33 -53.96 16.78 28.18
N THR A 34 -53.73 17.29 29.39
CA THR A 34 -54.51 18.41 29.96
C THR A 34 -54.37 19.69 29.13
N PHE A 35 -53.18 19.95 28.58
CA PHE A 35 -52.99 21.04 27.62
C PHE A 35 -53.80 20.84 26.33
N PHE A 36 -53.81 19.64 25.75
CA PHE A 36 -54.58 19.34 24.55
C PHE A 36 -56.09 19.43 24.77
N ASP A 37 -56.59 19.09 25.97
CA ASP A 37 -57.99 19.27 26.36
C ASP A 37 -58.40 20.75 26.44
N ALA A 38 -57.45 21.64 26.79
CA ALA A 38 -57.66 23.08 26.84
C ALA A 38 -57.53 23.79 25.47
N VAL A 39 -56.96 23.12 24.45
CA VAL A 39 -56.80 23.68 23.10
C VAL A 39 -58.16 23.68 22.37
N PRO A 40 -58.50 24.72 21.57
CA PRO A 40 -59.75 24.74 20.80
C PRO A 40 -59.96 23.47 19.98
N HIS A 41 -61.15 22.88 20.05
CA HIS A 41 -61.49 21.57 19.47
C HIS A 41 -61.05 21.40 18.00
N LYS A 42 -61.13 22.47 17.18
CA LYS A 42 -60.66 22.44 15.78
C LYS A 42 -59.16 22.13 15.66
N ARG A 43 -58.33 22.73 16.52
CA ARG A 43 -56.88 22.49 16.57
C ARG A 43 -56.55 21.14 17.20
N ALA A 44 -57.23 20.75 18.27
CA ALA A 44 -57.07 19.42 18.87
C ALA A 44 -57.37 18.30 17.85
N LYS A 45 -58.48 18.40 17.10
CA LYS A 45 -58.82 17.47 16.02
C LYS A 45 -57.78 17.45 14.90
N GLN A 46 -57.18 18.60 14.57
CA GLN A 46 -56.11 18.68 13.59
C GLN A 46 -54.84 17.97 14.09
N VAL A 47 -54.45 18.17 15.35
CA VAL A 47 -53.31 17.48 15.96
C VAL A 47 -53.56 15.98 15.99
N LEU A 48 -54.71 15.52 16.49
CA LEU A 48 -55.07 14.10 16.51
C LEU A 48 -55.07 13.47 15.11
N ARG A 49 -55.55 14.18 14.08
CA ARG A 49 -55.46 13.71 12.69
C ARG A 49 -54.01 13.56 12.23
N LYS A 50 -53.14 14.53 12.55
CA LYS A 50 -51.70 14.45 12.23
C LYS A 50 -51.02 13.31 13.00
N THR A 51 -51.28 13.18 14.30
CA THR A 51 -50.76 12.08 15.13
C THR A 51 -51.23 10.72 14.64
N ALA A 52 -52.51 10.58 14.26
CA ALA A 52 -53.05 9.36 13.68
C ALA A 52 -52.42 9.04 12.31
N ALA A 53 -52.16 10.06 11.48
CA ALA A 53 -51.45 9.89 10.22
C ALA A 53 -49.99 9.44 10.44
N ILE A 54 -49.28 10.03 11.42
CA ILE A 54 -47.94 9.59 11.82
C ILE A 54 -47.98 8.16 12.34
N LYS A 55 -48.89 7.82 13.25
CA LYS A 55 -49.06 6.44 13.75
C LYS A 55 -49.26 5.46 12.61
N ARG A 56 -50.21 5.72 11.70
CA ARG A 56 -50.46 4.87 10.53
C ARG A 56 -49.25 4.73 9.62
N ARG A 57 -48.46 5.80 9.46
CA ARG A 57 -47.21 5.76 8.69
C ARG A 57 -46.18 4.80 9.30
N HIS A 58 -46.14 4.66 10.63
CA HIS A 58 -45.16 3.83 11.33
C HIS A 58 -45.73 2.50 11.87
N GLU A 59 -47.01 2.23 11.69
CA GLU A 59 -47.67 0.99 12.16
C GLU A 59 -47.13 -0.25 11.46
N ARG A 60 -46.60 -0.09 10.24
CA ARG A 60 -45.97 -1.16 9.45
C ARG A 60 -44.44 -1.16 9.53
N THR A 61 -43.85 -0.33 10.38
CA THR A 61 -42.39 -0.29 10.52
C THR A 61 -41.93 -1.62 11.12
N PRO A 62 -41.07 -2.39 10.43
CA PRO A 62 -40.58 -3.64 10.98
C PRO A 62 -39.72 -3.36 12.21
N THR A 63 -39.81 -4.24 13.22
CA THR A 63 -38.96 -4.16 14.40
C THR A 63 -37.59 -4.72 14.06
N LEU A 64 -36.52 -3.94 14.27
CA LEU A 64 -35.16 -4.41 14.00
C LEU A 64 -34.72 -5.53 14.95
N ASP A 65 -35.23 -5.52 16.18
CA ASP A 65 -34.95 -6.49 17.26
C ASP A 65 -33.46 -6.90 17.30
N TYR A 66 -32.60 -5.89 17.50
CA TYR A 66 -31.15 -6.05 17.44
C TYR A 66 -30.66 -7.22 18.29
N HIS A 67 -31.20 -7.41 19.49
CA HIS A 67 -30.76 -8.46 20.40
C HIS A 67 -31.18 -9.87 19.95
N ALA A 68 -32.39 -10.05 19.42
CA ALA A 68 -32.81 -11.35 18.92
C ALA A 68 -32.01 -11.75 17.67
N ARG A 69 -31.88 -10.83 16.70
CA ARG A 69 -31.12 -11.09 15.46
C ARG A 69 -29.63 -11.30 15.71
N LYS A 70 -29.04 -10.54 16.64
CA LYS A 70 -27.66 -10.76 17.09
C LYS A 70 -27.47 -12.15 17.70
N ARG A 71 -28.44 -12.67 18.44
CA ARG A 71 -28.36 -14.01 19.04
C ARG A 71 -28.42 -15.08 17.97
N GLU A 72 -29.42 -15.01 17.09
CA GLU A 72 -29.62 -15.94 15.97
C GLU A 72 -28.35 -16.06 15.10
N ILE A 73 -27.81 -14.94 14.62
CA ILE A 73 -26.60 -14.93 13.78
C ILE A 73 -25.38 -15.50 14.51
N HIS A 74 -25.22 -15.20 15.81
CA HIS A 74 -24.13 -15.79 16.59
C HIS A 74 -24.29 -17.29 16.80
N GLU A 75 -25.52 -17.78 17.00
CA GLU A 75 -25.80 -19.21 17.12
C GLU A 75 -25.45 -19.93 15.82
N LEU A 76 -25.84 -19.38 14.67
CA LEU A 76 -25.49 -19.91 13.34
C LEU A 76 -23.97 -19.91 13.09
N LEU A 77 -23.26 -18.83 13.43
CA LEU A 77 -21.80 -18.78 13.34
C LEU A 77 -21.14 -19.84 14.24
N ALA A 78 -21.61 -19.98 15.49
CA ALA A 78 -21.09 -20.97 16.42
C ALA A 78 -21.37 -22.41 15.98
N GLU A 79 -22.49 -22.67 15.31
CA GLU A 79 -22.79 -23.95 14.67
C GLU A 79 -21.87 -24.22 13.48
N LEU A 80 -21.64 -23.22 12.64
CA LEU A 80 -20.76 -23.35 11.49
C LEU A 80 -19.31 -23.65 11.91
N VAL A 81 -18.80 -22.97 12.94
CA VAL A 81 -17.47 -23.24 13.51
C VAL A 81 -17.39 -24.64 14.14
N ARG A 82 -18.47 -25.10 14.79
CA ARG A 82 -18.55 -26.47 15.31
C ARG A 82 -18.55 -27.49 14.18
N ASP A 83 -19.35 -27.27 13.14
CA ASP A 83 -19.43 -28.15 11.96
C ASP A 83 -18.06 -28.27 11.28
N ALA A 84 -17.38 -27.16 11.03
CA ALA A 84 -16.04 -27.12 10.44
C ALA A 84 -15.00 -27.95 11.22
N LYS A 85 -15.09 -27.96 12.56
CA LYS A 85 -14.22 -28.79 13.42
C LYS A 85 -14.59 -30.27 13.38
N THR A 86 -15.86 -30.60 13.14
CA THR A 86 -16.34 -32.00 13.12
C THR A 86 -16.29 -32.64 11.76
N SER A 87 -16.40 -31.87 10.67
CA SER A 87 -16.37 -32.37 9.29
C SER A 87 -15.00 -32.90 8.90
N SER A 88 -13.92 -32.44 9.54
CA SER A 88 -12.60 -33.07 9.39
C SER A 88 -12.55 -34.51 9.90
N LEU A 89 -13.53 -34.94 10.71
CA LEU A 89 -13.65 -36.29 11.28
C LEU A 89 -14.82 -37.09 10.69
N ARG A 90 -15.74 -36.46 9.94
CA ARG A 90 -16.99 -37.06 9.45
C ARG A 90 -17.22 -36.70 7.98
N ASP A 91 -17.59 -37.69 7.18
CA ASP A 91 -17.83 -37.55 5.72
C ASP A 91 -19.02 -36.64 5.33
N HIS A 92 -19.72 -36.02 6.29
CA HIS A 92 -20.90 -35.19 6.01
C HIS A 92 -20.76 -33.86 6.78
N SER A 93 -20.71 -32.75 6.04
CA SER A 93 -20.69 -31.38 6.58
C SER A 93 -22.01 -30.69 6.25
N ASN A 94 -22.60 -30.01 7.24
CA ASN A 94 -23.80 -29.19 7.04
C ASN A 94 -23.46 -27.73 6.68
N ARG A 95 -22.20 -27.47 6.28
CA ARG A 95 -21.67 -26.14 6.02
C ARG A 95 -22.52 -25.32 5.06
N ASP A 96 -22.96 -25.90 3.95
CA ASP A 96 -23.70 -25.17 2.93
C ASP A 96 -25.07 -24.72 3.45
N VAL A 97 -25.77 -25.57 4.20
CA VAL A 97 -27.08 -25.26 4.80
C VAL A 97 -26.95 -24.14 5.82
N LEU A 98 -25.96 -24.25 6.72
CA LEU A 98 -25.70 -23.23 7.75
C LEU A 98 -25.27 -21.90 7.12
N MET A 99 -24.51 -21.94 6.02
CA MET A 99 -24.13 -20.76 5.25
C MET A 99 -25.34 -20.08 4.61
N THR A 100 -26.21 -20.87 3.95
CA THR A 100 -27.45 -20.36 3.34
C THR A 100 -28.33 -19.71 4.39
N GLU A 101 -28.51 -20.35 5.55
CA GLU A 101 -29.35 -19.85 6.62
C GLU A 101 -28.80 -18.55 7.23
N LEU A 102 -27.48 -18.50 7.47
CA LEU A 102 -26.80 -17.30 7.96
C LEU A 102 -26.97 -16.12 6.99
N LEU A 103 -26.70 -16.34 5.70
CA LEU A 103 -26.80 -15.30 4.68
C LEU A 103 -28.25 -14.87 4.44
N HIS A 104 -29.21 -15.81 4.50
CA HIS A 104 -30.63 -15.50 4.42
C HIS A 104 -31.10 -14.66 5.62
N SER A 105 -30.64 -14.98 6.83
CA SER A 105 -30.94 -14.20 8.04
C SER A 105 -30.38 -12.78 7.93
N CYS A 106 -29.12 -12.64 7.47
CA CYS A 106 -28.50 -11.34 7.22
C CYS A 106 -29.26 -10.54 6.15
N SER A 107 -29.53 -11.14 4.99
CA SER A 107 -30.25 -10.55 3.86
C SER A 107 -31.64 -10.02 4.27
N THR A 108 -32.43 -10.86 4.94
CA THR A 108 -33.75 -10.47 5.45
C THR A 108 -33.66 -9.31 6.44
N TRP A 109 -32.63 -9.31 7.29
CA TRP A 109 -32.45 -8.24 8.26
C TRP A 109 -32.00 -6.93 7.60
N ILE A 110 -31.13 -6.98 6.60
CA ILE A 110 -30.73 -5.81 5.79
C ILE A 110 -31.96 -5.16 5.14
N THR A 111 -32.89 -5.95 4.57
CA THR A 111 -34.13 -5.44 3.99
C THR A 111 -35.01 -4.73 5.03
N ASN A 112 -35.10 -5.28 6.25
CA ASN A 112 -35.80 -4.62 7.35
C ASN A 112 -35.11 -3.32 7.78
N ILE A 113 -33.78 -3.31 7.88
CA ILE A 113 -32.98 -2.14 8.20
C ILE A 113 -33.21 -1.03 7.16
N TRP A 114 -33.14 -1.37 5.88
CA TRP A 114 -33.41 -0.45 4.79
C TRP A 114 -34.83 0.13 4.89
N THR A 115 -35.85 -0.70 5.10
CA THR A 115 -37.25 -0.25 5.24
C THR A 115 -37.40 0.75 6.41
N VAL A 116 -36.82 0.44 7.57
CA VAL A 116 -36.85 1.29 8.78
C VAL A 116 -36.16 2.64 8.55
N ALA A 117 -34.95 2.63 8.00
CA ALA A 117 -34.15 3.83 7.82
C ALA A 117 -34.59 4.68 6.62
N TYR A 118 -34.84 4.04 5.47
CA TYR A 118 -35.13 4.73 4.22
C TYR A 118 -36.60 5.10 4.06
N GLU A 119 -37.55 4.18 4.27
CA GLU A 119 -38.97 4.49 4.03
C GLU A 119 -39.64 5.19 5.22
N HIS A 120 -39.27 4.75 6.43
CA HIS A 120 -39.86 5.28 7.66
C HIS A 120 -39.05 6.40 8.29
N HIS A 121 -37.76 6.56 7.98
CA HIS A 121 -36.89 7.59 8.56
C HIS A 121 -36.83 7.58 10.10
N VAL A 122 -36.77 6.38 10.69
CA VAL A 122 -36.69 6.20 12.15
C VAL A 122 -35.53 5.27 12.53
N GLN A 123 -35.17 5.25 13.81
CA GLN A 123 -34.21 4.31 14.40
C GLN A 123 -32.82 4.25 13.71
N PHE A 124 -32.34 5.36 13.12
CA PHE A 124 -31.05 5.39 12.41
C PHE A 124 -29.86 4.82 13.20
N ARG A 125 -29.82 5.05 14.53
CA ARG A 125 -28.76 4.51 15.40
C ARG A 125 -28.81 2.99 15.53
N GLU A 126 -30.01 2.42 15.69
CA GLU A 126 -30.20 0.97 15.79
C GLU A 126 -29.97 0.30 14.43
N ALA A 127 -30.42 0.93 13.34
CA ALA A 127 -30.12 0.51 11.97
C ALA A 127 -28.61 0.45 11.72
N HIS A 128 -27.87 1.50 12.06
CA HIS A 128 -26.41 1.54 11.92
C HIS A 128 -25.71 0.47 12.77
N ALA A 129 -26.08 0.31 14.04
CA ALA A 129 -25.51 -0.71 14.92
C ALA A 129 -25.79 -2.14 14.40
N SER A 130 -26.95 -2.35 13.78
CA SER A 130 -27.32 -3.62 13.14
C SER A 130 -26.43 -3.88 11.92
N LEU A 131 -26.21 -2.89 11.05
CA LEU A 131 -25.31 -3.02 9.89
C LEU A 131 -23.86 -3.31 10.29
N LEU A 132 -23.33 -2.63 11.31
CA LEU A 132 -21.99 -2.91 11.83
C LEU A 132 -21.87 -4.34 12.33
N PHE A 133 -22.88 -4.82 13.06
CA PHE A 133 -22.88 -6.20 13.56
C PHE A 133 -22.93 -7.23 12.42
N ILE A 134 -23.71 -6.99 11.35
CA ILE A 134 -23.71 -7.87 10.18
C ILE A 134 -22.33 -7.85 9.50
N ALA A 135 -21.69 -6.68 9.40
CA ALA A 135 -20.34 -6.57 8.85
C ALA A 135 -19.30 -7.36 9.68
N GLU A 136 -19.38 -7.27 11.02
CA GLU A 136 -18.57 -8.06 11.94
C GLU A 136 -18.80 -9.57 11.76
N ALA A 137 -20.06 -10.00 11.60
CA ALA A 137 -20.43 -11.39 11.38
C ALA A 137 -19.85 -11.93 10.06
N VAL A 138 -19.92 -11.15 8.97
CA VAL A 138 -19.31 -11.51 7.68
C VAL A 138 -17.79 -11.61 7.79
N ARG A 139 -17.13 -10.68 8.49
CA ARG A 139 -15.68 -10.76 8.70
C ARG A 139 -15.28 -11.99 9.52
N LYS A 140 -16.01 -12.30 10.60
CA LYS A 140 -15.78 -13.53 11.38
C LYS A 140 -15.95 -14.79 10.54
N LEU A 141 -16.93 -14.81 9.65
CA LEU A 141 -17.14 -15.91 8.72
C LEU A 141 -15.92 -16.15 7.83
N GLU A 142 -15.28 -15.08 7.35
CA GLU A 142 -14.03 -15.18 6.57
C GLU A 142 -12.85 -15.64 7.40
N ASP A 143 -12.72 -15.15 8.64
CA ASP A 143 -11.57 -15.43 9.50
C ASP A 143 -11.63 -16.83 10.14
N ASP A 144 -12.78 -17.21 10.70
CA ASP A 144 -12.93 -18.46 11.45
C ASP A 144 -12.91 -19.70 10.55
N LEU A 145 -13.29 -19.55 9.27
CA LEU A 145 -13.30 -20.64 8.29
C LEU A 145 -11.94 -20.90 7.63
N LYS A 146 -10.89 -20.13 7.96
CA LYS A 146 -9.53 -20.36 7.46
C LYS A 146 -8.92 -21.67 7.97
N VAL A 147 -9.45 -22.23 9.07
CA VAL A 147 -8.90 -23.43 9.70
C VAL A 147 -9.41 -24.70 9.00
N GLY A 148 -8.60 -25.26 8.09
CA GLY A 148 -8.76 -26.64 7.60
C GLY A 148 -9.54 -26.86 6.30
N ALA A 149 -10.00 -25.81 5.62
CA ALA A 149 -10.71 -25.93 4.33
C ALA A 149 -10.18 -24.94 3.27
N CYS A 150 -10.26 -25.32 1.98
CA CYS A 150 -10.00 -24.40 0.84
C CYS A 150 -10.96 -23.20 0.95
N GLN A 151 -10.44 -21.97 0.93
CA GLN A 151 -11.27 -20.74 0.86
C GLN A 151 -12.10 -20.67 -0.44
N CYS A 152 -11.74 -21.50 -1.41
CA CYS A 152 -12.30 -21.59 -2.75
C CYS A 152 -13.83 -21.75 -2.71
N ALA A 153 -14.34 -22.71 -1.92
CA ALA A 153 -15.77 -22.94 -1.78
C ALA A 153 -16.52 -21.76 -1.14
N LEU A 154 -15.86 -21.01 -0.24
CA LEU A 154 -16.45 -19.80 0.35
C LEU A 154 -16.50 -18.66 -0.67
N ARG A 155 -15.45 -18.51 -1.48
CA ARG A 155 -15.35 -17.44 -2.48
C ARG A 155 -16.29 -17.65 -3.67
N THR A 156 -16.58 -18.89 -4.04
CA THR A 156 -17.49 -19.23 -5.15
C THR A 156 -18.95 -19.40 -4.73
N TYR A 157 -19.27 -19.21 -3.45
CA TYR A 157 -20.63 -19.43 -2.95
C TYR A 157 -21.56 -18.33 -3.47
N GLU A 158 -22.56 -18.65 -4.27
CA GLU A 158 -23.48 -17.67 -4.85
C GLU A 158 -24.38 -17.05 -3.75
N VAL A 159 -24.44 -15.72 -3.70
CA VAL A 159 -25.25 -14.98 -2.74
C VAL A 159 -26.22 -14.06 -3.47
N LEU A 160 -27.50 -14.30 -3.25
CA LEU A 160 -28.61 -13.51 -3.79
C LEU A 160 -29.25 -12.68 -2.68
N VAL A 161 -29.35 -11.37 -2.89
CA VAL A 161 -29.98 -10.44 -1.94
C VAL A 161 -31.00 -9.55 -2.64
N ASP A 162 -32.26 -9.71 -2.25
CA ASP A 162 -33.38 -8.86 -2.68
C ASP A 162 -33.74 -7.84 -1.61
N ILE A 163 -33.51 -6.56 -1.90
CA ILE A 163 -34.07 -5.47 -1.09
C ILE A 163 -35.48 -5.16 -1.60
N ARG A 164 -36.47 -5.32 -0.74
CA ARG A 164 -37.90 -5.15 -1.07
C ARG A 164 -38.51 -3.96 -0.33
N ASP A 165 -39.41 -3.26 -1.02
CA ASP A 165 -40.18 -2.15 -0.46
C ASP A 165 -41.30 -2.66 0.47
N ARG A 166 -42.00 -1.74 1.15
CA ARG A 166 -43.17 -2.09 1.98
C ARG A 166 -44.35 -2.74 1.23
N ASN A 167 -44.36 -2.69 -0.10
CA ASN A 167 -45.33 -3.36 -0.95
C ASN A 167 -44.80 -4.70 -1.48
N ASN A 168 -43.64 -5.16 -0.98
CA ASN A 168 -42.94 -6.37 -1.39
C ASN A 168 -42.40 -6.36 -2.83
N GLN A 169 -42.27 -5.17 -3.43
CA GLN A 169 -41.64 -4.98 -4.74
C GLN A 169 -40.13 -4.91 -4.59
N ILE A 170 -39.39 -5.54 -5.50
CA ILE A 170 -37.92 -5.53 -5.48
C ILE A 170 -37.45 -4.13 -5.89
N VAL A 171 -36.73 -3.47 -4.99
CA VAL A 171 -36.10 -2.16 -5.20
C VAL A 171 -34.71 -2.33 -5.78
N LYS A 172 -33.96 -3.29 -5.25
CA LYS A 172 -32.61 -3.61 -5.71
C LYS A 172 -32.33 -5.09 -5.52
N HIS A 173 -31.86 -5.71 -6.60
CA HIS A 173 -31.32 -7.06 -6.61
C HIS A 173 -29.79 -7.01 -6.59
N PHE A 174 -29.18 -7.88 -5.81
CA PHE A 174 -27.73 -8.10 -5.79
C PHE A 174 -27.44 -9.57 -5.97
N GLU A 175 -26.47 -9.83 -6.83
CA GLU A 175 -25.92 -11.15 -7.12
C GLU A 175 -24.40 -11.02 -7.09
N PHE A 176 -23.74 -11.90 -6.33
CA PHE A 176 -22.28 -11.93 -6.22
C PHE A 176 -21.81 -13.26 -5.66
N HIS A 177 -20.53 -13.56 -5.92
CA HIS A 177 -19.86 -14.74 -5.38
C HIS A 177 -19.17 -14.42 -4.05
N GLY A 178 -19.46 -15.26 -3.06
CA GLY A 178 -18.88 -15.28 -1.73
C GLY A 178 -19.51 -14.28 -0.75
N PRO A 179 -19.56 -14.63 0.54
CA PRO A 179 -20.22 -13.83 1.56
C PRO A 179 -19.51 -12.50 1.85
N HIS A 180 -18.20 -12.41 1.58
CA HIS A 180 -17.40 -11.18 1.70
C HIS A 180 -17.99 -10.01 0.89
N ASN A 181 -18.61 -10.31 -0.25
CA ASN A 181 -19.25 -9.30 -1.10
C ASN A 181 -20.58 -8.78 -0.53
N LEU A 182 -21.11 -9.35 0.56
CA LEU A 182 -22.26 -8.79 1.29
C LEU A 182 -21.96 -7.39 1.84
N ILE A 183 -20.68 -7.06 2.06
CA ILE A 183 -20.24 -5.70 2.42
C ILE A 183 -20.73 -4.68 1.38
N ARG A 184 -20.81 -5.03 0.10
CA ARG A 184 -21.37 -4.15 -0.95
C ARG A 184 -22.81 -3.76 -0.65
N VAL A 185 -23.64 -4.72 -0.26
CA VAL A 185 -25.05 -4.51 0.12
C VAL A 185 -25.17 -3.66 1.38
N LEU A 186 -24.28 -3.87 2.35
CA LEU A 186 -24.22 -3.07 3.58
C LEU A 186 -23.88 -1.59 3.26
N LEU A 187 -22.86 -1.34 2.43
CA LEU A 187 -22.45 0.00 2.00
C LEU A 187 -23.53 0.70 1.17
N TRP A 188 -24.24 -0.04 0.32
CA TRP A 188 -25.45 0.45 -0.33
C TRP A 188 -26.52 0.86 0.70
N THR A 189 -26.81 0.00 1.68
CA THR A 189 -27.82 0.30 2.70
C THR A 189 -27.44 1.49 3.59
N TRP A 190 -26.16 1.64 3.93
CA TRP A 190 -25.64 2.83 4.62
C TRP A 190 -25.82 4.11 3.79
N ARG A 191 -25.62 4.05 2.47
CA ARG A 191 -25.90 5.19 1.58
C ARG A 191 -27.36 5.62 1.70
N GLU A 192 -28.28 4.67 1.58
CA GLU A 192 -29.73 4.92 1.67
C GLU A 192 -30.12 5.51 3.04
N LEU A 193 -29.51 5.00 4.11
CA LEU A 193 -29.64 5.49 5.47
C LEU A 193 -29.17 6.94 5.61
N PHE A 194 -27.97 7.28 5.12
CA PHE A 194 -27.40 8.63 5.27
C PHE A 194 -28.11 9.67 4.42
N VAL A 195 -28.55 9.31 3.21
CA VAL A 195 -29.36 10.20 2.38
C VAL A 195 -30.70 10.47 3.05
N SER A 196 -31.32 9.46 3.66
CA SER A 196 -32.54 9.62 4.46
C SER A 196 -32.35 10.46 5.71
N MET A 197 -31.23 10.30 6.43
CA MET A 197 -30.87 11.17 7.56
C MET A 197 -30.71 12.63 7.12
N SER A 198 -30.14 12.85 5.93
CA SER A 198 -29.96 14.20 5.37
C SER A 198 -31.30 14.86 5.01
N LEU A 199 -32.32 14.07 4.63
CA LEU A 199 -33.67 14.57 4.39
C LEU A 199 -34.41 14.99 5.66
N ALA A 200 -34.11 14.34 6.79
CA ALA A 200 -34.76 14.64 8.07
C ALA A 200 -34.41 16.05 8.60
N ASP A 201 -33.34 16.66 8.06
CA ASP A 201 -32.81 18.01 8.32
C ASP A 201 -32.65 18.34 9.82
N GLY A 202 -31.41 18.33 10.29
CA GLY A 202 -31.10 18.73 11.67
C GLY A 202 -29.63 18.54 12.06
N PRO A 203 -29.08 19.43 12.90
CA PRO A 203 -27.67 19.39 13.31
C PRO A 203 -27.31 18.07 14.02
N VAL A 204 -28.25 17.51 14.78
CA VAL A 204 -28.07 16.22 15.48
C VAL A 204 -27.81 15.09 14.48
N TYR A 205 -28.47 15.09 13.32
CA TYR A 205 -28.28 14.06 12.30
C TYR A 205 -26.92 14.21 11.60
N HIS A 206 -26.36 15.41 11.48
CA HIS A 206 -25.02 15.61 10.92
C HIS A 206 -23.91 15.11 11.85
N ASP A 207 -24.03 15.39 13.15
CA ASP A 207 -23.08 14.88 14.16
C ASP A 207 -23.16 13.35 14.24
N MET A 208 -24.38 12.81 14.22
CA MET A 208 -24.61 11.37 14.20
C MET A 208 -24.06 10.72 12.92
N MET A 209 -24.26 11.32 11.75
CA MET A 209 -23.71 10.84 10.48
C MET A 209 -22.19 10.80 10.52
N SER A 210 -21.55 11.84 11.04
CA SER A 210 -20.09 11.88 11.19
C SER A 210 -19.61 10.74 12.10
N THR A 211 -20.27 10.53 13.25
CA THR A 211 -19.93 9.44 14.17
C THR A 211 -20.08 8.07 13.50
N MET A 212 -21.15 7.85 12.75
CA MET A 212 -21.37 6.59 12.01
C MET A 212 -20.33 6.35 10.91
N LEU A 213 -19.84 7.40 10.24
CA LEU A 213 -18.75 7.26 9.27
C LEU A 213 -17.43 6.90 9.94
N ASP A 214 -17.18 7.43 11.15
CA ASP A 214 -16.03 7.07 11.97
C ASP A 214 -16.10 5.59 12.38
N ASP A 215 -17.27 5.10 12.79
CA ASP A 215 -17.50 3.70 13.11
C ASP A 215 -17.25 2.78 11.88
N ILE A 216 -17.72 3.18 10.68
CA ILE A 216 -17.45 2.43 9.44
C ILE A 216 -15.95 2.41 9.10
N GLU A 217 -15.25 3.53 9.30
CA GLU A 217 -13.80 3.59 9.10
C GLU A 217 -13.06 2.65 10.04
N GLN A 218 -13.44 2.64 11.31
CA GLN A 218 -12.82 1.80 12.33
C GLN A 218 -13.02 0.31 12.04
N GLU A 219 -14.24 -0.08 11.63
CA GLU A 219 -14.58 -1.49 11.43
C GLU A 219 -14.24 -2.02 10.02
N LEU A 220 -14.37 -1.20 8.97
CA LEU A 220 -14.25 -1.62 7.56
C LEU A 220 -13.18 -0.84 6.77
N GLY A 221 -12.46 0.07 7.42
CA GLY A 221 -11.43 0.90 6.79
C GLY A 221 -11.98 2.09 5.99
N TRP A 222 -11.09 3.05 5.72
CA TRP A 222 -11.45 4.29 5.03
C TRP A 222 -12.00 4.07 3.61
N ARG A 223 -11.58 3.00 2.92
CA ARG A 223 -12.06 2.67 1.56
C ARG A 223 -13.56 2.44 1.55
N SER A 224 -14.08 1.77 2.58
CA SER A 224 -15.51 1.51 2.75
C SER A 224 -16.29 2.82 2.89
N VAL A 225 -15.77 3.78 3.64
CA VAL A 225 -16.37 5.13 3.78
C VAL A 225 -16.47 5.84 2.44
N ALA A 226 -15.44 5.78 1.59
CA ALA A 226 -15.49 6.36 0.24
C ALA A 226 -16.54 5.67 -0.64
N ARG A 227 -16.60 4.32 -0.59
CA ARG A 227 -17.54 3.49 -1.36
C ARG A 227 -19.01 3.68 -0.95
N VAL A 228 -19.31 4.15 0.26
CA VAL A 228 -20.69 4.49 0.67
C VAL A 228 -21.34 5.44 -0.34
N VAL A 229 -20.63 6.45 -0.86
CA VAL A 229 -21.19 7.40 -1.84
C VAL A 229 -21.68 6.69 -3.10
N TYR A 230 -20.99 5.63 -3.51
CA TYR A 230 -21.27 4.85 -4.71
C TYR A 230 -22.11 3.59 -4.43
N GLY A 231 -22.64 3.46 -3.21
CA GLY A 231 -23.46 2.33 -2.81
C GLY A 231 -22.68 1.01 -2.81
N GLY A 232 -21.41 1.04 -2.40
CA GLY A 232 -20.54 -0.13 -2.35
C GLY A 232 -19.83 -0.45 -3.67
N SER A 233 -20.24 0.14 -4.79
CA SER A 233 -19.52 -0.01 -6.07
C SER A 233 -18.18 0.74 -6.05
N ILE A 234 -17.23 0.24 -6.83
CA ILE A 234 -15.94 0.89 -7.07
C ILE A 234 -16.19 2.08 -8.02
N ALA A 235 -15.57 3.23 -7.75
CA ALA A 235 -15.70 4.38 -8.63
C ALA A 235 -15.05 4.09 -9.99
N ALA A 236 -15.69 4.47 -11.10
CA ALA A 236 -15.10 4.31 -12.44
C ALA A 236 -13.72 4.99 -12.51
N GLY A 237 -12.67 4.19 -12.72
CA GLY A 237 -11.27 4.64 -12.72
C GLY A 237 -10.45 4.25 -11.48
N GLU A 238 -11.08 3.70 -10.43
CA GLU A 238 -10.36 3.02 -9.34
C GLU A 238 -10.05 1.57 -9.76
N GLU A 239 -9.22 1.37 -10.78
CA GLU A 239 -8.47 0.12 -10.94
C GLU A 239 -7.49 0.04 -9.76
N MET A 240 -7.98 -0.34 -8.58
CA MET A 240 -7.14 -0.60 -7.42
C MET A 240 -6.23 -1.77 -7.77
N GLN A 241 -4.99 -1.42 -8.09
CA GLN A 241 -4.02 -2.20 -8.84
C GLN A 241 -3.57 -3.51 -8.15
N ASP A 242 -3.96 -3.77 -6.90
CA ASP A 242 -3.29 -4.80 -6.10
C ASP A 242 -4.10 -6.04 -5.67
N ASP A 243 -5.44 -6.06 -5.57
CA ASP A 243 -6.06 -7.19 -4.83
C ASP A 243 -7.29 -7.90 -5.41
N LEU A 244 -7.92 -7.43 -6.49
CA LEU A 244 -9.17 -8.07 -7.00
C LEU A 244 -9.20 -8.33 -8.51
N ARG A 245 -8.08 -8.82 -9.06
CA ARG A 245 -7.96 -9.21 -10.47
C ARG A 245 -8.63 -10.54 -10.85
N TYR A 246 -9.64 -11.00 -10.11
CA TYR A 246 -10.19 -12.35 -10.24
C TYR A 246 -11.66 -12.48 -10.64
N ASP A 247 -12.36 -11.40 -10.99
CA ASP A 247 -13.75 -11.56 -11.47
C ASP A 247 -14.15 -10.54 -12.55
N GLU A 248 -13.28 -10.36 -13.54
CA GLU A 248 -13.56 -9.55 -14.75
C GLU A 248 -14.08 -10.45 -15.89
N GLY A 249 -14.90 -11.45 -15.54
CA GLY A 249 -15.58 -12.35 -16.48
C GLY A 249 -17.10 -12.30 -16.40
N SER A 250 -17.65 -11.43 -15.54
CA SER A 250 -19.09 -11.33 -15.25
C SER A 250 -19.61 -9.90 -15.43
N GLU A 251 -19.02 -9.10 -16.33
CA GLU A 251 -19.80 -8.08 -17.02
C GLU A 251 -20.62 -8.79 -18.11
N GLU A 252 -21.59 -9.60 -17.69
CA GLU A 252 -22.78 -9.82 -18.51
C GLU A 252 -23.44 -8.45 -18.62
N GLU A 253 -23.06 -7.75 -19.68
CA GLU A 253 -23.91 -6.85 -20.43
C GLU A 253 -25.30 -7.47 -20.41
N TRP A 254 -26.17 -6.95 -19.54
CA TRP A 254 -27.57 -7.31 -19.50
C TRP A 254 -28.16 -6.90 -20.85
N GLU A 255 -28.07 -7.80 -21.85
CA GLU A 255 -29.04 -7.84 -22.92
C GLU A 255 -30.38 -8.00 -22.20
N ASP A 256 -31.09 -6.88 -22.06
CA ASP A 256 -32.49 -6.85 -21.70
C ASP A 256 -33.14 -7.97 -22.51
N ILE A 257 -33.53 -9.06 -21.83
CA ILE A 257 -34.27 -10.15 -22.45
C ILE A 257 -35.58 -9.52 -22.89
N ASP A 258 -35.58 -9.09 -24.15
CA ASP A 258 -36.75 -8.70 -24.91
C ASP A 258 -37.74 -9.84 -24.75
N THR A 259 -38.76 -9.55 -23.97
CA THR A 259 -39.92 -10.41 -23.81
C THR A 259 -40.65 -10.35 -25.15
N ASP A 260 -40.28 -11.28 -26.01
CA ASP A 260 -40.78 -11.42 -27.37
C ASP A 260 -42.32 -11.48 -27.37
N GLU A 261 -42.91 -10.72 -28.30
CA GLU A 261 -44.29 -10.81 -28.80
C GLU A 261 -45.43 -10.29 -27.91
N SER A 262 -45.53 -8.97 -27.78
CA SER A 262 -46.82 -8.31 -28.00
C SER A 262 -46.65 -7.10 -28.91
N GLU A 263 -46.71 -7.35 -30.22
CA GLU A 263 -46.95 -6.34 -31.25
C GLU A 263 -48.29 -5.65 -30.98
N GLU A 264 -48.31 -4.54 -30.24
CA GLU A 264 -49.42 -3.57 -30.32
C GLU A 264 -48.99 -2.22 -29.72
N GLU A 265 -48.77 -1.28 -30.66
CA GLU A 265 -48.89 0.17 -30.53
C GLU A 265 -47.77 0.96 -29.84
N GLU A 266 -46.82 1.35 -30.69
CA GLU A 266 -46.03 2.58 -30.62
C GLU A 266 -46.91 3.81 -30.28
N GLU A 267 -46.95 4.22 -29.02
CA GLU A 267 -47.22 5.62 -28.65
C GLU A 267 -46.01 6.22 -27.93
N THR A 268 -45.05 6.66 -28.75
CA THR A 268 -44.33 7.95 -28.65
C THR A 268 -44.43 8.70 -27.31
N SER A 269 -43.78 8.22 -26.25
CA SER A 269 -43.38 9.10 -25.14
C SER A 269 -41.95 9.62 -25.37
N GLU A 270 -41.82 10.51 -26.36
CA GLU A 270 -40.58 11.19 -26.79
C GLU A 270 -39.98 12.14 -25.72
N PHE A 271 -40.42 12.04 -24.46
CA PHE A 271 -39.95 12.83 -23.31
C PHE A 271 -39.45 11.96 -22.16
N GLY A 272 -38.99 10.73 -22.44
CA GLY A 272 -38.16 9.96 -21.52
C GLY A 272 -36.84 10.69 -21.29
N HIS A 273 -36.77 11.55 -20.27
CA HIS A 273 -35.51 12.14 -19.84
C HIS A 273 -34.48 11.01 -19.68
N PRO A 274 -33.32 11.07 -20.37
CA PRO A 274 -32.32 10.03 -20.28
C PRO A 274 -31.99 9.82 -18.80
N ARG A 275 -32.27 8.62 -18.29
CA ARG A 275 -32.00 8.27 -16.90
C ARG A 275 -30.53 8.60 -16.66
N CYS A 276 -30.26 9.42 -15.66
CA CYS A 276 -28.90 9.83 -15.37
C CYS A 276 -28.12 8.58 -14.97
N THR A 277 -27.25 8.07 -15.85
CA THR A 277 -26.39 6.90 -15.64
C THR A 277 -25.27 7.16 -14.64
N SER A 278 -25.39 8.22 -13.82
CA SER A 278 -24.39 8.53 -12.82
C SER A 278 -24.45 7.51 -11.69
N PRO A 279 -23.31 6.94 -11.26
CA PRO A 279 -23.26 5.98 -10.14
C PRO A 279 -23.66 6.62 -8.79
N LEU A 280 -23.89 7.94 -8.77
CA LEU A 280 -24.35 8.69 -7.61
C LEU A 280 -25.87 8.69 -7.45
N HIS A 281 -26.63 8.25 -8.45
CA HIS A 281 -28.09 8.20 -8.41
C HIS A 281 -28.57 6.75 -8.27
N ALA A 282 -29.76 6.59 -7.68
CA ALA A 282 -30.48 5.32 -7.65
C ALA A 282 -31.86 5.51 -8.25
N ASP A 283 -32.36 4.50 -8.97
CA ASP A 283 -33.61 4.60 -9.73
C ASP A 283 -34.83 4.83 -8.84
N HIS A 284 -34.81 4.31 -7.61
CA HIS A 284 -35.88 4.47 -6.62
C HIS A 284 -35.83 5.81 -5.87
N TRP A 285 -34.85 6.66 -6.13
CA TRP A 285 -34.73 7.95 -5.47
C TRP A 285 -35.66 8.99 -6.07
N THR A 286 -36.42 9.66 -5.20
CA THR A 286 -37.08 10.90 -5.62
C THR A 286 -36.05 11.98 -5.95
N PRO A 287 -36.39 13.01 -6.75
CA PRO A 287 -35.48 14.13 -7.03
C PRO A 287 -34.99 14.84 -5.76
N GLN A 288 -35.79 14.84 -4.68
CA GLN A 288 -35.41 15.40 -3.40
C GLN A 288 -34.31 14.58 -2.70
N VAL A 289 -34.48 13.25 -2.67
CA VAL A 289 -33.49 12.29 -2.15
C VAL A 289 -32.18 12.41 -2.93
N SER A 290 -32.27 12.47 -4.27
CA SER A 290 -31.11 12.63 -5.16
C SER A 290 -30.26 13.87 -4.85
N ARG A 291 -30.88 14.99 -4.47
CA ARG A 291 -30.13 16.21 -4.09
C ARG A 291 -29.34 16.02 -2.80
N GLN A 292 -29.85 15.22 -1.86
CA GLN A 292 -29.17 14.96 -0.60
C GLN A 292 -27.93 14.07 -0.75
N CYS A 293 -27.83 13.29 -1.84
CA CYS A 293 -26.60 12.57 -2.16
C CYS A 293 -25.39 13.51 -2.35
N LEU A 294 -25.60 14.72 -2.88
CA LEU A 294 -24.53 15.73 -2.98
C LEU A 294 -24.05 16.20 -1.60
N HIS A 295 -24.97 16.30 -0.63
CA HIS A 295 -24.62 16.62 0.75
C HIS A 295 -23.81 15.48 1.39
N LEU A 296 -24.27 14.24 1.25
CA LEU A 296 -23.53 13.06 1.71
C LEU A 296 -22.11 13.01 1.12
N ARG A 297 -21.98 13.26 -0.19
CA ARG A 297 -20.68 13.34 -0.88
C ARG A 297 -19.77 14.39 -0.24
N GLN A 298 -20.29 15.54 0.17
CA GLN A 298 -19.49 16.57 0.85
C GLN A 298 -19.07 16.17 2.26
N VAL A 299 -19.94 15.49 3.01
CA VAL A 299 -19.61 14.98 4.36
C VAL A 299 -18.51 13.92 4.26
N ILE A 300 -18.66 12.95 3.36
CA ILE A 300 -17.66 11.90 3.13
C ILE A 300 -16.34 12.47 2.64
N LYS A 301 -16.37 13.40 1.68
CA LYS A 301 -15.17 14.13 1.23
C LYS A 301 -14.43 14.78 2.39
N ARG A 302 -15.14 15.48 3.28
CA ARG A 302 -14.53 16.13 4.46
C ARG A 302 -13.91 15.11 5.41
N ARG A 303 -14.55 13.95 5.62
CA ARG A 303 -13.98 12.84 6.39
C ARG A 303 -12.70 12.33 5.74
N MET A 304 -12.72 12.06 4.43
CA MET A 304 -11.53 11.60 3.69
C MET A 304 -10.38 12.61 3.76
N GLU A 305 -10.65 13.91 3.66
CA GLU A 305 -9.64 14.97 3.84
C GLU A 305 -9.04 14.96 5.26
N ASN A 306 -9.82 14.61 6.28
CA ASN A 306 -9.32 14.48 7.66
C ASN A 306 -8.45 13.24 7.84
N ILE A 307 -8.82 12.10 7.26
CA ILE A 307 -8.00 10.88 7.26
C ILE A 307 -6.68 11.15 6.55
N PHE A 308 -6.72 11.81 5.39
CA PHE A 308 -5.52 12.13 4.60
C PHE A 308 -4.54 13.05 5.34
N LYS A 309 -5.03 13.94 6.22
CA LYS A 309 -4.17 14.76 7.10
C LYS A 309 -3.44 13.95 8.17
N LEU A 310 -3.96 12.78 8.53
CA LEU A 310 -3.38 11.91 9.55
C LEU A 310 -2.44 10.89 8.91
N ALA A 311 -2.94 10.14 7.92
CA ALA A 311 -2.24 9.07 7.24
C ALA A 311 -2.46 9.19 5.72
N PRO A 312 -1.71 10.05 5.02
CA PRO A 312 -1.81 10.15 3.57
C PRO A 312 -1.40 8.83 2.92
N SER A 313 -2.03 8.51 1.80
CA SER A 313 -1.66 7.38 0.94
C SER A 313 -2.01 7.70 -0.51
N ARG A 314 -1.33 7.08 -1.47
CA ARG A 314 -1.60 7.29 -2.90
C ARG A 314 -3.02 6.90 -3.29
N SER A 315 -3.54 5.80 -2.75
CA SER A 315 -4.92 5.38 -3.02
C SER A 315 -5.94 6.39 -2.48
N LEU A 316 -5.78 6.88 -1.25
CA LEU A 316 -6.66 7.92 -0.70
C LEU A 316 -6.55 9.25 -1.47
N TYR A 317 -5.35 9.58 -1.95
CA TYR A 317 -5.13 10.73 -2.81
C TYR A 317 -5.94 10.66 -4.11
N LEU A 318 -5.92 9.52 -4.82
CA LEU A 318 -6.70 9.30 -6.05
C LEU A 318 -8.22 9.40 -5.79
N VAL A 319 -8.69 8.81 -4.70
CA VAL A 319 -10.10 8.93 -4.27
C VAL A 319 -10.48 10.40 -4.05
N LEU A 320 -9.63 11.16 -3.34
CA LEU A 320 -9.84 12.59 -3.10
C LEU A 320 -9.79 13.44 -4.38
N GLN A 321 -8.99 13.05 -5.38
CA GLN A 321 -9.04 13.64 -6.72
C GLN A 321 -10.40 13.40 -7.38
N GLY A 322 -10.97 12.19 -7.26
CA GLY A 322 -12.34 11.87 -7.70
C GLY A 322 -13.42 12.72 -7.01
N PHE A 323 -13.21 13.07 -5.74
CA PHE A 323 -14.04 14.04 -4.99
C PHE A 323 -13.76 15.51 -5.35
N LYS A 324 -12.82 15.79 -6.26
CA LYS A 324 -12.35 17.13 -6.63
C LYS A 324 -11.98 17.93 -5.36
N ALA A 325 -11.29 17.28 -4.42
CA ALA A 325 -10.79 17.96 -3.22
C ALA A 325 -9.75 19.01 -3.61
N LYS A 326 -9.86 20.18 -2.98
CA LYS A 326 -8.97 21.33 -3.25
C LYS A 326 -7.82 21.26 -2.26
N HIS A 327 -6.64 21.78 -2.64
CA HIS A 327 -5.50 21.91 -1.73
C HIS A 327 -4.98 20.58 -1.15
N ILE A 328 -5.19 19.43 -1.83
CA ILE A 328 -4.72 18.13 -1.34
C ILE A 328 -3.19 18.09 -1.27
N LEU A 329 -2.49 18.51 -2.34
CA LEU A 329 -1.02 18.58 -2.37
C LEU A 329 -0.47 19.59 -1.36
N GLN A 330 -1.16 20.71 -1.15
CA GLN A 330 -0.78 21.65 -0.09
C GLN A 330 -0.91 20.99 1.29
N THR A 331 -2.00 20.25 1.54
CA THR A 331 -2.17 19.48 2.77
C THR A 331 -1.06 18.44 2.92
N LEU A 332 -0.75 17.69 1.86
CA LEU A 332 0.34 16.71 1.82
C LEU A 332 1.67 17.36 2.21
N SER A 333 2.02 18.50 1.62
CA SER A 333 3.25 19.23 1.96
C SER A 333 3.36 19.59 3.45
N THR A 334 2.24 19.88 4.12
CA THR A 334 2.22 20.20 5.56
C THR A 334 2.31 18.99 6.49
N VAL A 335 1.99 17.79 5.98
CA VAL A 335 1.94 16.56 6.80
C VAL A 335 3.03 15.56 6.45
N ALA A 336 3.71 15.74 5.30
CA ALA A 336 4.74 14.83 4.78
C ALA A 336 5.86 14.54 5.78
N THR A 337 6.21 15.48 6.64
CA THR A 337 7.35 15.38 7.56
C THR A 337 6.98 14.92 8.97
N ARG A 338 5.70 14.58 9.22
CA ARG A 338 5.22 14.21 10.56
C ARG A 338 5.64 12.82 11.02
N SER A 339 5.87 11.90 10.07
CA SER A 339 6.25 10.51 10.33
C SER A 339 6.96 9.92 9.11
N SER A 340 7.61 8.78 9.30
CA SER A 340 8.21 7.98 8.21
C SER A 340 7.16 7.52 7.18
N ASP A 341 5.98 7.08 7.64
CA ASP A 341 4.89 6.66 6.76
C ASP A 341 4.34 7.83 5.93
N ASN A 342 4.20 9.01 6.54
CA ASN A 342 3.76 10.21 5.82
C ASN A 342 4.78 10.67 4.76
N MET A 343 6.07 10.53 5.07
CA MET A 343 7.16 10.87 4.16
C MET A 343 7.16 9.91 2.95
N ALA A 344 7.05 8.60 3.21
CA ALA A 344 6.95 7.60 2.15
C ALA A 344 5.71 7.85 1.27
N ALA A 345 4.54 8.04 1.87
CA ALA A 345 3.33 8.34 1.11
C ALA A 345 3.45 9.64 0.29
N ALA A 346 4.11 10.67 0.83
CA ALA A 346 4.34 11.91 0.10
C ALA A 346 5.25 11.71 -1.10
N LEU A 347 6.35 10.96 -0.97
CA LEU A 347 7.22 10.63 -2.08
C LEU A 347 6.48 9.84 -3.17
N ASP A 348 5.66 8.85 -2.79
CA ASP A 348 4.88 8.06 -3.74
C ASP A 348 3.88 8.94 -4.52
N ILE A 349 3.15 9.82 -3.82
CA ILE A 349 2.20 10.75 -4.45
C ILE A 349 2.94 11.75 -5.37
N TYR A 350 4.03 12.38 -4.91
CA TYR A 350 4.76 13.34 -5.74
C TYR A 350 5.46 12.68 -6.93
N SER A 351 5.88 11.42 -6.81
CA SER A 351 6.42 10.64 -7.93
C SER A 351 5.35 10.43 -9.01
N ASN A 352 4.14 10.04 -8.60
CA ASN A 352 3.00 9.90 -9.50
C ASN A 352 2.58 11.22 -10.17
N GLU A 353 2.66 12.33 -9.44
CA GLU A 353 2.38 13.68 -9.96
C GLU A 353 3.56 14.29 -10.73
N THR A 354 4.70 13.60 -10.80
CA THR A 354 5.94 14.08 -11.43
C THR A 354 6.47 15.42 -10.86
N ASP A 355 6.17 15.72 -9.58
CA ASP A 355 6.63 16.94 -8.90
C ASP A 355 8.07 16.76 -8.38
N THR A 356 9.03 16.89 -9.29
CA THR A 356 10.46 16.69 -8.99
C THR A 356 10.98 17.69 -7.96
N LYS A 357 10.41 18.89 -7.89
CA LYS A 357 10.79 19.90 -6.92
C LYS A 357 10.41 19.49 -5.50
N ALA A 358 9.17 19.07 -5.29
CA ALA A 358 8.72 18.60 -3.97
C ALA A 358 9.51 17.36 -3.52
N ILE A 359 9.82 16.45 -4.43
CA ILE A 359 10.68 15.28 -4.15
C ILE A 359 12.07 15.72 -3.68
N MET A 360 12.72 16.62 -4.43
CA MET A 360 14.05 17.14 -4.05
C MET A 360 14.02 17.83 -2.68
N ASP A 361 13.06 18.73 -2.45
CA ASP A 361 12.95 19.48 -1.19
C ASP A 361 12.75 18.52 0.00
N LEU A 362 11.93 17.48 -0.15
CA LEU A 362 11.72 16.45 0.86
C LEU A 362 12.97 15.60 1.11
N LEU A 363 13.66 15.14 0.07
CA LEU A 363 14.87 14.32 0.22
C LEU A 363 16.04 15.11 0.84
N ASP A 364 16.20 16.38 0.46
CA ASP A 364 17.25 17.26 0.99
C ASP A 364 17.04 17.53 2.50
N SER A 365 15.79 17.69 2.95
CA SER A 365 15.49 18.10 4.33
C SER A 365 15.14 16.92 5.28
N HIS A 366 14.52 15.85 4.78
CA HIS A 366 13.91 14.80 5.60
C HIS A 366 14.22 13.36 5.14
N SER A 367 15.27 13.14 4.34
CA SER A 367 15.68 11.77 3.93
C SER A 367 15.97 10.81 5.10
N HIS A 368 16.30 11.35 6.28
CA HIS A 368 16.52 10.57 7.50
C HIS A 368 15.25 9.90 8.06
N LEU A 369 14.05 10.32 7.62
CA LEU A 369 12.78 9.69 8.00
C LEU A 369 12.48 8.41 7.23
N LEU A 370 13.18 8.18 6.10
CA LEU A 370 12.99 6.99 5.29
C LEU A 370 13.63 5.78 5.96
N ARG A 371 12.88 4.67 6.02
CA ARG A 371 13.37 3.40 6.52
C ARG A 371 13.78 2.51 5.35
N PRO A 372 14.55 1.44 5.61
CA PRO A 372 14.92 0.48 4.56
C PRO A 372 13.70 -0.13 3.84
N ARG A 373 12.58 -0.36 4.54
CA ARG A 373 11.33 -0.85 3.93
C ARG A 373 10.74 0.09 2.89
N ASP A 374 10.99 1.40 3.01
CA ASP A 374 10.46 2.43 2.12
C ASP A 374 11.28 2.51 0.79
N SER A 375 12.20 1.57 0.54
CA SER A 375 13.08 1.53 -0.62
C SER A 375 12.35 1.57 -1.97
N ALA A 376 11.25 0.84 -2.14
CA ALA A 376 10.49 0.84 -3.40
C ALA A 376 9.92 2.23 -3.74
N VAL A 377 9.40 2.93 -2.74
CA VAL A 377 8.92 4.31 -2.89
C VAL A 377 10.07 5.25 -3.25
N LEU A 378 11.23 5.10 -2.59
CA LEU A 378 12.41 5.90 -2.90
C LEU A 378 12.94 5.61 -4.31
N GLN A 379 12.94 4.35 -4.75
CA GLN A 379 13.29 3.95 -6.10
C GLN A 379 12.41 4.63 -7.14
N ASN A 380 11.09 4.63 -6.94
CA ASN A 380 10.13 5.34 -7.81
C ASN A 380 10.38 6.86 -7.83
N ALA A 381 10.66 7.46 -6.68
CA ALA A 381 11.02 8.87 -6.58
C ALA A 381 12.30 9.19 -7.35
N LEU A 382 13.34 8.36 -7.24
CA LEU A 382 14.55 8.52 -8.03
C LEU A 382 14.27 8.32 -9.52
N MET A 383 13.45 7.37 -9.93
CA MET A 383 13.08 7.23 -11.35
C MET A 383 12.44 8.50 -11.90
N THR A 384 11.56 9.13 -11.12
CA THR A 384 10.95 10.42 -11.46
C THR A 384 12.01 11.52 -11.60
N LEU A 385 12.95 11.61 -10.65
CA LEU A 385 14.07 12.56 -10.70
C LEU A 385 15.01 12.32 -11.91
N SER A 386 15.12 11.08 -12.38
CA SER A 386 15.97 10.70 -13.52
C SER A 386 15.49 11.28 -14.85
N VAL A 387 14.16 11.39 -14.99
CA VAL A 387 13.49 11.94 -16.17
C VAL A 387 13.67 13.45 -16.22
N ASP A 388 13.80 14.10 -15.07
CA ASP A 388 14.07 15.53 -14.99
C ASP A 388 15.45 15.87 -15.59
N GLN A 389 15.49 16.89 -16.43
CA GLN A 389 16.73 17.34 -17.08
C GLN A 389 17.56 18.24 -16.18
N THR A 390 17.06 18.66 -15.01
CA THR A 390 17.81 19.54 -14.11
C THR A 390 19.10 18.86 -13.59
N PRO A 391 20.28 19.51 -13.71
CA PRO A 391 21.54 18.92 -13.24
C PRO A 391 21.55 18.62 -11.74
N ARG A 392 20.85 19.43 -10.95
CA ARG A 392 20.71 19.23 -9.50
C ARG A 392 19.96 17.94 -9.18
N SER A 393 18.81 17.71 -9.81
CA SER A 393 18.02 16.47 -9.64
C SER A 393 18.87 15.24 -9.95
N LYS A 394 19.53 15.23 -11.12
CA LYS A 394 20.40 14.12 -11.53
C LYS A 394 21.55 13.88 -10.57
N SER A 395 22.21 14.93 -10.09
CA SER A 395 23.32 14.81 -9.14
C SER A 395 22.87 14.27 -7.79
N LEU A 396 21.75 14.78 -7.27
CA LEU A 396 21.17 14.32 -6.01
C LEU A 396 20.78 12.84 -6.12
N ALA A 397 20.09 12.47 -7.19
CA ALA A 397 19.59 11.12 -7.36
C ALA A 397 20.72 10.10 -7.53
N ILE A 398 21.78 10.41 -8.28
CA ILE A 398 22.98 9.56 -8.38
C ILE A 398 23.64 9.38 -7.00
N SER A 399 23.75 10.46 -6.22
CA SER A 399 24.33 10.39 -4.87
C SER A 399 23.51 9.51 -3.93
N ILE A 400 22.18 9.63 -3.96
CA ILE A 400 21.28 8.80 -3.14
C ILE A 400 21.35 7.34 -3.60
N LEU A 401 21.31 7.09 -4.92
CA LEU A 401 21.42 5.76 -5.50
C LEU A 401 22.71 5.05 -5.04
N GLU A 402 23.87 5.69 -5.17
CA GLU A 402 25.14 5.09 -4.75
C GLU A 402 25.18 4.80 -3.24
N LYS A 403 24.63 5.72 -2.42
CA LYS A 403 24.52 5.54 -0.98
C LYS A 403 23.63 4.34 -0.64
N GLN A 404 22.41 4.31 -1.15
CA GLN A 404 21.40 3.28 -0.85
C GLN A 404 21.81 1.90 -1.37
N MET A 405 22.41 1.82 -2.56
CA MET A 405 22.98 0.56 -3.07
C MET A 405 24.07 0.04 -2.14
N PHE A 406 24.97 0.90 -1.69
CA PHE A 406 26.06 0.48 -0.81
C PHE A 406 25.58 0.10 0.59
N GLU A 407 24.62 0.82 1.15
CA GLU A 407 23.93 0.44 2.40
C GLU A 407 23.25 -0.93 2.26
N THR A 408 22.55 -1.18 1.15
CA THR A 408 21.94 -2.49 0.87
C THR A 408 22.99 -3.60 0.80
N VAL A 409 24.12 -3.36 0.12
CA VAL A 409 25.27 -4.29 0.08
C VAL A 409 25.81 -4.57 1.48
N GLN A 410 25.91 -3.55 2.35
CA GLN A 410 26.34 -3.73 3.74
C GLN A 410 25.33 -4.53 4.55
N SER A 411 24.02 -4.31 4.37
CA SER A 411 22.96 -5.10 5.01
C SER A 411 23.02 -6.57 4.57
N ILE A 412 23.22 -6.84 3.28
CA ILE A 412 23.42 -8.21 2.77
C ILE A 412 24.68 -8.82 3.39
N TYR A 413 25.77 -8.07 3.46
CA TYR A 413 26.99 -8.56 4.08
C TYR A 413 26.81 -8.90 5.56
N ALA A 414 26.12 -8.04 6.32
CA ALA A 414 25.79 -8.31 7.73
C ALA A 414 24.92 -9.57 7.88
N ALA A 415 23.95 -9.79 6.99
CA ALA A 415 23.13 -11.01 6.98
C ALA A 415 23.96 -12.26 6.65
N ILE A 416 24.88 -12.18 5.68
CA ILE A 416 25.83 -13.25 5.32
C ILE A 416 26.75 -13.57 6.52
N ARG A 417 27.27 -12.56 7.22
CA ARG A 417 28.07 -12.77 8.44
C ARG A 417 27.32 -13.52 9.53
N GLY A 418 25.99 -13.36 9.61
CA GLY A 418 25.15 -14.16 10.49
C GLY A 418 25.15 -15.66 10.16
N ALA A 419 25.37 -16.02 8.89
CA ALA A 419 25.56 -17.41 8.46
C ALA A 419 27.04 -17.86 8.51
N PHE A 420 27.98 -16.95 8.27
CA PHE A 420 29.42 -17.20 8.19
C PHE A 420 30.23 -16.28 9.13
N TYR A 421 30.17 -16.52 10.43
CA TYR A 421 30.72 -15.61 11.45
C TYR A 421 32.23 -15.30 11.34
N ARG A 422 33.06 -16.19 10.77
CA ARG A 422 34.52 -16.00 10.59
C ARG A 422 34.92 -15.50 9.21
N ILE A 423 33.97 -15.05 8.40
CA ILE A 423 34.26 -14.58 7.04
C ILE A 423 35.20 -13.35 7.02
N ASP A 424 35.17 -12.53 8.08
CA ASP A 424 36.04 -11.36 8.28
C ASP A 424 37.40 -11.68 8.90
N ASP A 425 37.65 -12.93 9.32
CA ASP A 425 38.92 -13.26 9.96
C ASP A 425 40.08 -13.03 8.97
N PRO A 426 41.17 -12.36 9.37
CA PRO A 426 42.30 -12.11 8.47
C PRO A 426 42.90 -13.38 7.86
N LYS A 427 42.76 -14.52 8.55
CA LYS A 427 43.12 -15.84 8.03
C LYS A 427 42.19 -16.24 6.88
N SER A 428 40.87 -16.22 7.10
CA SER A 428 39.84 -16.52 6.10
C SER A 428 39.97 -15.64 4.85
N ILE A 429 40.31 -14.35 5.03
CA ILE A 429 40.52 -13.42 3.90
C ILE A 429 41.78 -13.81 3.09
N LYS A 430 42.88 -14.20 3.75
CA LYS A 430 44.07 -14.68 3.03
C LYS A 430 43.82 -16.01 2.33
N ASP A 431 43.05 -16.89 2.96
CA ASP A 431 42.68 -18.17 2.38
C ASP A 431 41.80 -17.98 1.14
N ILE A 432 40.84 -17.04 1.16
CA ILE A 432 40.03 -16.75 -0.03
C ILE A 432 40.86 -16.15 -1.16
N GLU A 433 41.82 -15.27 -0.86
CA GLU A 433 42.76 -14.75 -1.86
C GLU A 433 43.64 -15.84 -2.47
N ARG A 434 44.11 -16.80 -1.65
CA ARG A 434 44.84 -17.99 -2.10
C ARG A 434 43.97 -18.83 -3.03
N ILE A 435 42.74 -19.14 -2.64
CA ILE A 435 41.77 -19.93 -3.42
C ILE A 435 41.51 -19.26 -4.77
N LEU A 436 41.31 -17.94 -4.79
CA LEU A 436 41.07 -17.18 -6.01
C LEU A 436 42.22 -17.29 -7.03
N GLY A 437 43.46 -17.53 -6.58
CA GLY A 437 44.63 -17.77 -7.44
C GLY A 437 44.75 -19.20 -7.98
N ILE A 438 43.99 -20.16 -7.47
CA ILE A 438 44.01 -21.56 -7.94
C ILE A 438 43.12 -21.66 -9.19
N SER A 439 43.60 -22.32 -10.24
CA SER A 439 42.79 -22.63 -11.44
C SER A 439 41.55 -23.45 -11.10
N HIS A 440 40.47 -23.28 -11.86
CA HIS A 440 39.26 -24.10 -11.69
C HIS A 440 39.56 -25.60 -11.87
N GLY A 441 39.11 -26.43 -10.93
CA GLY A 441 39.36 -27.87 -10.86
C GLY A 441 38.97 -28.46 -9.51
N SER A 442 39.13 -29.78 -9.33
CA SER A 442 38.76 -30.48 -8.08
C SER A 442 39.49 -29.94 -6.86
N THR A 443 40.80 -29.70 -6.96
CA THR A 443 41.59 -29.12 -5.87
C THR A 443 41.04 -27.78 -5.40
N ARG A 444 40.50 -26.95 -6.31
CA ARG A 444 39.89 -25.68 -5.93
C ARG A 444 38.57 -25.90 -5.19
N ALA A 445 37.72 -26.81 -5.67
CA ALA A 445 36.47 -27.18 -5.00
C ALA A 445 36.73 -27.68 -3.57
N ASP A 446 37.71 -28.57 -3.38
CA ASP A 446 38.08 -29.09 -2.05
C ASP A 446 38.54 -27.96 -1.10
N ASN A 447 39.33 -27.00 -1.60
CA ASN A 447 39.74 -25.84 -0.80
C ASN A 447 38.57 -24.90 -0.47
N ILE A 448 37.59 -24.76 -1.38
CA ILE A 448 36.38 -23.95 -1.13
C ILE A 448 35.54 -24.61 -0.04
N GLU A 449 35.29 -25.92 -0.12
CA GLU A 449 34.53 -26.67 0.88
C GLU A 449 35.21 -26.59 2.25
N GLN A 450 36.53 -26.83 2.30
CA GLN A 450 37.31 -26.70 3.53
C GLN A 450 37.22 -25.28 4.12
N TRP A 451 37.37 -24.26 3.28
CA TRP A 451 37.25 -22.87 3.73
C TRP A 451 35.85 -22.57 4.27
N LEU A 452 34.80 -23.07 3.59
CA LEU A 452 33.42 -22.93 4.05
C LEU A 452 33.20 -23.58 5.41
N ASP A 453 33.66 -24.82 5.61
CA ASP A 453 33.59 -25.50 6.91
C ASP A 453 34.27 -24.69 8.03
N GLU A 454 35.37 -23.99 7.73
CA GLU A 454 36.06 -23.13 8.69
C GLU A 454 35.29 -21.84 9.03
N VAL A 455 34.53 -21.29 8.08
CA VAL A 455 33.80 -20.01 8.25
C VAL A 455 32.34 -20.13 8.65
N VAL A 456 31.72 -21.28 8.40
CA VAL A 456 30.30 -21.54 8.72
C VAL A 456 30.06 -21.42 10.22
N THR A 457 28.97 -20.72 10.57
CA THR A 457 28.54 -20.62 11.97
C THR A 457 28.07 -21.99 12.45
N PRO A 458 28.66 -22.54 13.53
CA PRO A 458 28.24 -23.82 14.10
C PRO A 458 26.74 -23.81 14.35
N THR A 459 26.06 -24.88 13.98
CA THR A 459 24.60 -25.05 14.15
C THR A 459 24.14 -25.03 15.60
N SER A 460 25.06 -25.03 16.58
CA SER A 460 24.77 -24.86 18.00
C SER A 460 24.40 -23.42 18.40
N ALA A 461 23.82 -22.66 17.47
CA ALA A 461 23.46 -21.27 17.73
C ALA A 461 22.38 -21.20 18.84
N PRO A 462 22.45 -20.21 19.73
CA PRO A 462 21.43 -20.01 20.75
C PRO A 462 20.05 -19.88 20.11
N LEU A 463 19.04 -20.47 20.76
CA LEU A 463 17.62 -20.38 20.39
C LEU A 463 17.28 -18.97 19.90
N HIS A 464 16.66 -18.88 18.72
CA HIS A 464 16.26 -17.61 18.10
C HIS A 464 15.51 -16.74 19.13
N ALA A 465 15.81 -15.43 19.21
CA ALA A 465 15.26 -14.55 20.25
C ALA A 465 13.73 -14.62 20.36
N VAL A 466 13.03 -14.83 19.24
CA VAL A 466 11.57 -15.00 19.20
C VAL A 466 11.12 -16.38 19.66
N ALA A 467 11.84 -17.46 19.33
CA ALA A 467 11.57 -18.79 19.88
C ALA A 467 11.81 -18.79 21.40
N PHE A 468 12.85 -18.10 21.85
CA PHE A 468 13.12 -17.86 23.27
C PHE A 468 11.99 -17.04 23.93
N ALA A 469 11.54 -15.95 23.32
CA ALA A 469 10.42 -15.16 23.83
C ALA A 469 9.12 -15.96 23.87
N ALA A 470 8.82 -16.75 22.84
CA ALA A 470 7.65 -17.63 22.79
C ALA A 470 7.69 -18.66 23.93
N MET A 471 8.85 -19.29 24.17
CA MET A 471 9.06 -20.18 25.30
C MET A 471 8.88 -19.47 26.65
N MET A 472 9.40 -18.25 26.80
CA MET A 472 9.24 -17.45 28.02
C MET A 472 7.78 -17.01 28.24
N MET A 473 7.00 -16.85 27.17
CA MET A 473 5.56 -16.56 27.21
C MET A 473 4.69 -17.81 27.43
N GLY A 474 5.31 -18.99 27.61
CA GLY A 474 4.58 -20.24 27.81
C GLY A 474 3.80 -20.71 26.58
N ILE A 475 4.12 -20.18 25.40
CA ILE A 475 3.64 -20.73 24.14
C ILE A 475 4.40 -22.04 23.97
N PRO A 476 3.73 -23.21 24.06
CA PRO A 476 4.40 -24.49 23.91
C PRO A 476 5.07 -24.45 22.55
N ALA A 477 6.40 -24.48 22.54
CA ALA A 477 7.13 -24.56 21.29
C ALA A 477 6.69 -25.87 20.63
N PRO A 478 6.00 -25.81 19.48
CA PRO A 478 5.44 -27.00 18.86
C PRO A 478 6.59 -27.95 18.55
N GLY A 479 6.58 -29.13 19.18
CA GLY A 479 7.48 -30.25 18.91
C GLY A 479 8.91 -29.85 18.54
N ILE A 480 9.68 -29.26 19.47
CA ILE A 480 11.13 -29.09 19.30
C ILE A 480 11.81 -30.47 19.40
N ASP A 481 11.58 -31.33 18.41
CA ASP A 481 12.61 -32.27 18.02
C ASP A 481 13.61 -31.44 17.21
N ALA A 482 14.86 -31.39 17.65
CA ALA A 482 15.93 -30.54 17.10
C ALA A 482 16.26 -30.77 15.60
N ALA A 483 15.50 -31.63 14.91
CA ALA A 483 15.56 -31.90 13.48
C ALA A 483 14.44 -31.21 12.68
N GLU A 484 13.37 -30.70 13.31
CA GLU A 484 12.22 -30.06 12.65
C GLU A 484 12.10 -28.55 12.96
N GLU A 485 13.13 -27.95 13.58
CA GLU A 485 13.19 -26.50 13.91
C GLU A 485 13.27 -25.56 12.68
N ASP A 486 13.39 -26.10 11.46
CA ASP A 486 13.86 -25.33 10.30
C ASP A 486 12.85 -24.32 9.73
N ASP A 487 11.56 -24.40 10.07
CA ASP A 487 10.55 -23.45 9.58
C ASP A 487 9.57 -22.91 10.62
N PHE A 488 10.01 -22.69 11.86
CA PHE A 488 9.22 -21.97 12.88
C PHE A 488 8.63 -20.64 12.36
N TRP A 489 9.35 -19.98 11.45
CA TRP A 489 8.92 -18.73 10.84
C TRP A 489 7.99 -18.89 9.62
N GLY A 490 7.97 -20.04 8.95
CA GLY A 490 6.90 -20.39 8.01
C GLY A 490 5.62 -20.80 8.76
N HIS A 491 5.77 -21.33 9.98
CA HIS A 491 4.63 -21.66 10.87
C HIS A 491 4.01 -20.44 11.54
N LEU A 492 4.81 -19.44 11.89
CA LEU A 492 4.32 -18.08 12.10
C LEU A 492 3.90 -17.55 10.73
N ASN A 493 2.70 -17.95 10.29
CA ASN A 493 2.03 -17.49 9.08
C ASN A 493 1.70 -16.00 9.23
N LEU A 494 2.73 -15.17 9.41
CA LEU A 494 2.66 -13.72 9.46
C LEU A 494 2.10 -13.34 8.11
N ASP A 495 0.86 -12.88 8.11
CA ASP A 495 0.18 -12.48 6.89
C ASP A 495 1.08 -11.50 6.13
N THR A 496 1.54 -11.93 4.95
CA THR A 496 2.42 -11.14 4.08
C THR A 496 1.74 -9.83 3.66
N HIS A 497 0.43 -9.73 3.84
CA HIS A 497 -0.34 -8.54 3.50
C HIS A 497 -0.68 -7.67 4.72
N ASP A 498 -0.37 -8.10 5.95
CA ASP A 498 -0.64 -7.29 7.14
C ASP A 498 0.37 -6.13 7.24
N PRO A 499 -0.08 -4.86 7.12
CA PRO A 499 0.78 -3.70 7.23
C PRO A 499 1.33 -3.49 8.65
N SER A 500 0.63 -3.97 9.68
CA SER A 500 1.06 -3.83 11.08
C SER A 500 2.30 -4.68 11.39
N LEU A 501 2.49 -5.77 10.64
CA LEU A 501 3.63 -6.67 10.75
C LEU A 501 4.76 -6.31 9.79
N ALA A 502 4.62 -5.26 8.98
CA ALA A 502 5.62 -4.90 7.98
C ALA A 502 6.98 -4.52 8.60
N ASP A 503 7.00 -3.78 9.72
CA ASP A 503 8.26 -3.46 10.43
C ASP A 503 8.95 -4.72 10.96
N LEU A 504 8.17 -5.64 11.52
CA LEU A 504 8.69 -6.89 12.05
C LEU A 504 9.24 -7.78 10.93
N ARG A 505 8.57 -7.81 9.77
CA ARG A 505 9.06 -8.52 8.58
C ARG A 505 10.34 -7.90 8.05
N GLU A 506 10.42 -6.58 7.98
CA GLU A 506 11.65 -5.88 7.59
C GLU A 506 12.81 -6.19 8.55
N GLU A 507 12.56 -6.26 9.85
CA GLU A 507 13.59 -6.56 10.85
C GLU A 507 14.10 -8.01 10.76
N LEU A 508 13.20 -8.96 10.51
CA LEU A 508 13.52 -10.39 10.58
C LEU A 508 13.87 -11.04 9.24
N ARG A 509 13.20 -10.62 8.17
CA ARG A 509 13.32 -11.16 6.81
C ARG A 509 13.26 -9.99 5.80
N PRO A 510 14.22 -9.05 5.84
CA PRO A 510 14.24 -7.96 4.89
C PRO A 510 14.34 -8.50 3.45
N PRO A 511 13.58 -7.95 2.48
CA PRO A 511 13.62 -8.35 1.08
C PRO A 511 14.88 -7.78 0.39
N LEU A 512 16.05 -8.23 0.83
CA LEU A 512 17.34 -7.65 0.45
C LEU A 512 17.68 -7.87 -1.03
N ALA A 513 17.26 -9.02 -1.61
CA ALA A 513 17.42 -9.32 -3.02
C ALA A 513 16.62 -8.33 -3.89
N ASP A 514 15.30 -8.27 -3.67
CA ASP A 514 14.39 -7.38 -4.40
C ASP A 514 14.81 -5.91 -4.25
N ARG A 515 15.22 -5.50 -3.05
CA ARG A 515 15.75 -4.14 -2.81
C ARG A 515 16.98 -3.86 -3.67
N PHE A 516 17.93 -4.79 -3.71
CA PHE A 516 19.16 -4.61 -4.47
C PHE A 516 18.90 -4.59 -5.98
N ASP A 517 18.07 -5.50 -6.48
CA ASP A 517 17.68 -5.58 -7.88
C ASP A 517 16.91 -4.33 -8.32
N GLY A 518 15.97 -3.85 -7.49
CA GLY A 518 15.29 -2.57 -7.74
C GLY A 518 16.25 -1.39 -7.88
N TRP A 519 17.34 -1.36 -7.10
CA TRP A 519 18.36 -0.31 -7.30
C TRP A 519 19.18 -0.49 -8.59
N ILE A 520 19.39 -1.72 -9.06
CA ILE A 520 20.02 -1.98 -10.37
C ILE A 520 19.11 -1.46 -11.48
N GLU A 521 17.80 -1.72 -11.39
CA GLU A 521 16.81 -1.23 -12.36
C GLU A 521 16.79 0.29 -12.39
N VAL A 522 16.75 0.94 -11.22
CA VAL A 522 16.85 2.39 -11.12
C VAL A 522 18.13 2.86 -11.80
N ALA A 523 19.29 2.29 -11.48
CA ALA A 523 20.57 2.69 -12.06
C ALA A 523 20.62 2.52 -13.58
N ASP A 524 20.10 1.42 -14.13
CA ASP A 524 20.09 1.19 -15.57
C ASP A 524 19.16 2.21 -16.30
N GLY A 525 18.19 2.81 -15.61
CA GLY A 525 17.40 3.96 -16.08
C GLY A 525 18.16 5.29 -16.21
N TYR A 526 19.35 5.42 -15.59
CA TYR A 526 20.17 6.64 -15.65
C TYR A 526 21.27 6.58 -16.71
N GLU A 527 21.46 7.70 -17.43
CA GLU A 527 22.57 7.88 -18.39
C GLU A 527 23.95 7.59 -17.77
N LYS A 528 24.17 8.01 -16.51
CA LYS A 528 25.41 7.78 -15.76
C LYS A 528 25.36 6.59 -14.82
N GLY A 529 24.24 5.87 -14.72
CA GLY A 529 24.10 4.80 -13.73
C GLY A 529 25.06 3.64 -13.96
N SER A 530 25.46 3.37 -15.21
CA SER A 530 26.49 2.35 -15.51
C SER A 530 27.88 2.64 -14.90
N SER A 531 28.16 3.90 -14.54
CA SER A 531 29.38 4.29 -13.82
C SER A 531 29.23 4.08 -12.32
N SER A 532 28.07 4.44 -11.74
CA SER A 532 27.72 4.17 -10.35
C SER A 532 27.67 2.68 -10.04
N LEU A 533 27.05 1.86 -10.91
CA LEU A 533 27.07 0.40 -10.76
C LEU A 533 28.49 -0.18 -10.73
N ARG A 534 29.40 0.36 -11.55
CA ARG A 534 30.81 -0.05 -11.54
C ARG A 534 31.48 0.32 -10.23
N HIS A 535 31.23 1.53 -9.72
CA HIS A 535 31.78 2.02 -8.45
C HIS A 535 31.28 1.17 -7.26
N VAL A 536 29.98 0.90 -7.21
CA VAL A 536 29.37 0.01 -6.21
C VAL A 536 29.97 -1.39 -6.30
N TYR A 537 30.12 -1.96 -7.51
CA TYR A 537 30.78 -3.25 -7.71
C TYR A 537 32.22 -3.28 -7.19
N GLN A 538 33.01 -2.22 -7.42
CA GLN A 538 34.38 -2.15 -6.90
C GLN A 538 34.39 -2.16 -5.37
N LYS A 539 33.54 -1.37 -4.72
CA LYS A 539 33.40 -1.37 -3.26
C LYS A 539 32.91 -2.72 -2.73
N MET A 540 31.92 -3.31 -3.39
CA MET A 540 31.34 -4.61 -3.05
C MET A 540 32.40 -5.72 -3.08
N VAL A 541 33.24 -5.77 -4.11
CA VAL A 541 34.31 -6.77 -4.24
C VAL A 541 35.48 -6.53 -3.28
N THR A 542 35.70 -5.29 -2.83
CA THR A 542 36.64 -5.00 -1.74
C THR A 542 36.09 -5.48 -0.40
N LEU A 543 34.80 -5.29 -0.15
CA LEU A 543 34.13 -5.74 1.08
C LEU A 543 33.97 -7.27 1.12
N MET A 544 33.66 -7.90 -0.02
CA MET A 544 33.34 -9.31 -0.14
C MET A 544 34.18 -9.96 -1.27
N PRO A 545 35.45 -10.31 -1.00
CA PRO A 545 36.35 -10.85 -2.04
C PRO A 545 35.86 -12.15 -2.68
N PHE A 546 35.05 -12.94 -1.97
CA PHE A 546 34.46 -14.18 -2.48
C PHE A 546 33.57 -13.96 -3.71
N LEU A 547 32.98 -12.77 -3.89
CA LEU A 547 32.17 -12.43 -5.07
C LEU A 547 32.98 -12.31 -6.36
N ARG A 548 34.32 -12.35 -6.30
CA ARG A 548 35.19 -12.37 -7.49
C ARG A 548 35.02 -13.64 -8.32
N SER A 549 34.56 -14.74 -7.71
CA SER A 549 34.35 -16.02 -8.38
C SER A 549 32.97 -16.59 -8.10
N ALA A 550 32.30 -17.09 -9.14
CA ALA A 550 30.93 -17.61 -9.03
C ALA A 550 30.87 -18.91 -8.20
N ASP A 551 31.84 -19.81 -8.38
CA ASP A 551 31.91 -21.09 -7.67
C ASP A 551 31.90 -20.95 -6.15
N ILE A 552 32.64 -19.98 -5.60
CA ILE A 552 32.65 -19.71 -4.16
C ILE A 552 31.25 -19.25 -3.68
N ALA A 553 30.63 -18.31 -4.40
CA ALA A 553 29.31 -17.78 -4.05
C ALA A 553 28.21 -18.85 -4.17
N GLU A 554 28.29 -19.72 -5.16
CA GLU A 554 27.38 -20.87 -5.35
C GLU A 554 27.52 -21.87 -4.20
N CYS A 555 28.74 -22.21 -3.77
CA CYS A 555 28.93 -23.08 -2.60
C CYS A 555 28.42 -22.43 -1.29
N MET A 556 28.62 -21.12 -1.12
CA MET A 556 28.02 -20.37 0.01
C MET A 556 26.49 -20.40 -0.04
N GLN A 557 25.90 -20.22 -1.21
CA GLN A 557 24.45 -20.27 -1.40
C GLN A 557 23.89 -21.67 -1.11
N ALA A 558 24.55 -22.72 -1.61
CA ALA A 558 24.20 -24.11 -1.30
C ALA A 558 24.19 -24.34 0.22
N ARG A 559 25.21 -23.84 0.93
CA ARG A 559 25.29 -23.94 2.38
C ARG A 559 24.19 -23.16 3.12
N ILE A 560 23.80 -21.98 2.63
CA ILE A 560 22.67 -21.23 3.20
C ILE A 560 21.34 -21.96 2.94
N SER A 561 21.19 -22.60 1.77
CA SER A 561 19.96 -23.30 1.38
C SER A 561 19.66 -24.53 2.24
N GLU A 562 20.67 -25.08 2.92
CA GLU A 562 20.51 -26.10 3.96
C GLU A 562 19.70 -25.57 5.17
N ARG A 563 19.48 -24.25 5.29
CA ARG A 563 18.72 -23.60 6.37
C ARG A 563 17.53 -22.81 5.79
N PRO A 564 16.32 -23.38 5.71
CA PRO A 564 15.14 -22.71 5.14
C PRO A 564 14.85 -21.33 5.76
N SER A 565 15.07 -21.18 7.07
CA SER A 565 14.93 -19.90 7.80
C SER A 565 15.82 -18.77 7.26
N LYS A 566 16.90 -19.07 6.53
CA LYS A 566 17.86 -18.12 5.94
C LYS A 566 17.75 -17.99 4.42
N ARG A 567 16.67 -18.51 3.81
CA ARG A 567 16.44 -18.42 2.36
C ARG A 567 16.61 -17.00 1.79
N HIS A 568 16.05 -15.98 2.46
CA HIS A 568 16.19 -14.57 2.06
C HIS A 568 17.65 -14.08 1.97
N VAL A 569 18.56 -14.64 2.77
CA VAL A 569 20.00 -14.34 2.70
C VAL A 569 20.63 -15.00 1.47
N GLY A 570 20.21 -16.23 1.17
CA GLY A 570 20.63 -16.97 -0.02
C GLY A 570 20.20 -16.28 -1.31
N ASP A 571 18.95 -15.81 -1.36
CA ASP A 571 18.40 -15.05 -2.49
C ASP A 571 19.18 -13.74 -2.69
N ALA A 572 19.50 -13.03 -1.60
CA ALA A 572 20.30 -11.82 -1.66
C ALA A 572 21.75 -12.06 -2.14
N LEU A 573 22.38 -13.15 -1.70
CA LEU A 573 23.71 -13.56 -2.19
C LEU A 573 23.67 -13.92 -3.69
N ALA A 574 22.61 -14.57 -4.14
CA ALA A 574 22.41 -14.88 -5.56
C ALA A 574 22.30 -13.60 -6.41
N ALA A 575 21.53 -12.61 -5.94
CA ALA A 575 21.43 -11.30 -6.58
C ALA A 575 22.79 -10.60 -6.68
N LEU A 576 23.59 -10.56 -5.60
CA LEU A 576 24.95 -10.01 -5.62
C LEU A 576 25.89 -10.74 -6.58
N SER A 577 25.81 -12.08 -6.63
CA SER A 577 26.62 -12.91 -7.52
C SER A 577 26.29 -12.66 -8.99
N SER A 578 25.00 -12.63 -9.32
CA SER A 578 24.47 -12.31 -10.66
C SER A 578 24.90 -10.91 -11.12
N PHE A 579 24.75 -9.92 -10.24
CA PHE A 579 25.24 -8.56 -10.48
C PHE A 579 26.76 -8.54 -10.73
N GLY A 580 27.53 -9.24 -9.90
CA GLY A 580 28.98 -9.33 -10.05
C GLY A 580 29.40 -9.95 -11.39
N ALA A 581 28.74 -11.03 -11.81
CA ALA A 581 28.96 -11.66 -13.10
C ALA A 581 28.66 -10.69 -14.26
N THR A 582 27.54 -9.97 -14.18
CA THR A 582 27.16 -8.94 -15.16
C THR A 582 28.19 -7.82 -15.24
N GLN A 583 28.70 -7.33 -14.11
CA GLN A 583 29.71 -6.28 -14.09
C GLN A 583 31.07 -6.74 -14.62
N ARG A 584 31.52 -7.96 -14.31
CA ARG A 584 32.73 -8.54 -14.91
C ARG A 584 32.61 -8.65 -16.44
N LYS A 585 31.47 -9.13 -16.94
CA LYS A 585 31.18 -9.21 -18.37
C LYS A 585 31.21 -7.81 -19.02
N ARG A 586 30.55 -6.82 -18.41
CA ARG A 586 30.59 -5.41 -18.86
C ARG A 586 32.02 -4.84 -18.85
N GLN A 587 32.85 -5.14 -17.85
CA GLN A 587 34.25 -4.72 -17.78
C GLN A 587 35.12 -5.37 -18.87
N ALA A 588 35.02 -6.68 -19.06
CA ALA A 588 35.75 -7.41 -20.10
C ALA A 588 35.42 -6.90 -21.51
N MET A 589 34.14 -6.62 -21.79
CA MET A 589 33.72 -6.01 -23.06
C MET A 589 34.30 -4.61 -23.25
N ARG A 590 34.34 -3.77 -22.20
CA ARG A 590 34.94 -2.43 -22.24
C ARG A 590 36.45 -2.50 -22.49
N GLU A 591 37.16 -3.41 -21.85
CA GLU A 591 38.59 -3.63 -22.05
C GLU A 591 38.89 -4.16 -23.45
N ALA A 592 38.11 -5.12 -23.95
CA ALA A 592 38.22 -5.60 -25.31
C ALA A 592 37.97 -4.48 -26.33
N LYS A 593 36.97 -3.62 -26.11
CA LYS A 593 36.70 -2.44 -26.96
C LYS A 593 37.85 -1.44 -26.90
N LYS A 594 38.40 -1.14 -25.72
CA LYS A 594 39.58 -0.26 -25.56
C LYS A 594 40.81 -0.83 -26.25
N ARG A 595 41.07 -2.14 -26.13
CA ARG A 595 42.18 -2.82 -26.82
C ARG A 595 42.01 -2.74 -28.34
N LYS A 596 40.81 -3.00 -28.86
CA LYS A 596 40.51 -2.85 -30.30
C LYS A 596 40.68 -1.41 -30.78
N ALA A 597 40.21 -0.42 -30.03
CA ALA A 597 40.38 1.00 -30.37
C ALA A 597 41.85 1.42 -30.34
N ALA A 598 42.63 0.98 -29.34
CA ALA A 598 44.07 1.24 -29.28
C ALA A 598 44.83 0.59 -30.44
N GLN A 599 44.47 -0.65 -30.81
CA GLN A 599 45.02 -1.34 -31.99
C GLN A 599 44.68 -0.60 -33.29
N GLN A 600 43.44 -0.12 -33.44
CA GLN A 600 43.02 0.67 -34.60
C GLN A 600 43.75 2.02 -34.67
N GLN A 601 43.89 2.73 -33.54
CA GLN A 601 44.65 3.99 -33.49
C GLN A 601 46.13 3.77 -33.80
N ALA A 602 46.74 2.69 -33.29
CA ALA A 602 48.10 2.31 -33.62
C ALA A 602 48.26 1.98 -35.12
N ALA A 603 47.30 1.27 -35.72
CA ALA A 603 47.30 0.98 -37.15
C ALA A 603 47.14 2.25 -38.01
N VAL A 604 46.26 3.18 -37.63
CA VAL A 604 46.09 4.48 -38.33
C VAL A 604 47.35 5.35 -38.20
N ALA A 605 47.98 5.38 -37.02
CA ALA A 605 49.24 6.09 -36.80
C ALA A 605 50.37 5.50 -37.65
N ALA A 606 50.50 4.16 -37.70
CA ALA A 606 51.46 3.47 -38.55
C ALA A 606 51.22 3.75 -40.05
N ALA A 607 49.96 3.77 -40.49
CA ALA A 607 49.59 4.10 -41.87
C ALA A 607 49.86 5.56 -42.24
N LYS A 608 49.74 6.51 -41.29
CA LYS A 608 50.11 7.92 -41.49
C LYS A 608 51.63 8.09 -41.61
N LEU A 609 52.43 7.38 -40.80
CA LEU A 609 53.90 7.40 -40.95
C LEU A 609 54.36 6.81 -42.29
N ALA A 610 53.70 5.76 -42.78
CA ALA A 610 54.01 5.13 -44.06
C ALA A 610 53.66 6.01 -45.28
N LYS A 611 52.83 7.06 -45.12
CA LYS A 611 52.46 8.01 -46.19
C LYS A 611 53.33 9.27 -46.24
N THR A 612 54.40 9.35 -45.45
CA THR A 612 55.40 10.42 -45.59
C THR A 612 56.31 10.10 -46.78
N PRO A 613 56.26 10.82 -47.91
CA PRO A 613 57.06 10.47 -49.08
C PRO A 613 58.53 10.75 -48.79
N ALA A 614 59.33 9.67 -48.75
CA ALA A 614 60.77 9.77 -48.84
C ALA A 614 61.12 10.35 -50.22
N THR A 615 61.46 11.65 -50.24
CA THR A 615 62.04 12.30 -51.41
C THR A 615 63.50 11.86 -51.52
N SER A 616 63.77 10.80 -52.29
CA SER A 616 65.11 10.54 -52.79
C SER A 616 65.06 9.82 -54.14
N TYR A 617 65.52 10.56 -55.15
CA TYR A 617 66.17 10.11 -56.38
C TYR A 617 66.69 8.66 -56.35
N ILE A 618 66.49 7.90 -57.44
CA ILE A 618 67.58 7.18 -58.14
C ILE A 618 67.09 6.65 -59.50
N ALA A 619 68.01 6.70 -60.45
CA ALA A 619 67.93 6.34 -61.85
C ALA A 619 67.76 4.83 -62.13
N GLN A 620 67.04 4.53 -63.21
CA GLN A 620 67.31 3.56 -64.28
C GLN A 620 68.35 2.43 -64.05
N LEU A 621 67.92 1.15 -64.19
CA LEU A 621 68.18 0.24 -65.35
C LEU A 621 68.15 -1.26 -64.97
N GLY A 622 67.48 -2.05 -65.82
CA GLY A 622 67.72 -3.49 -66.07
C GLY A 622 67.22 -4.47 -65.00
N ASP A 623 66.86 -5.73 -65.27
CA ASP A 623 66.81 -6.53 -66.49
C ASP A 623 65.99 -7.81 -66.18
N LYS A 624 65.79 -8.62 -67.21
CA LYS A 624 64.83 -9.72 -67.39
C LYS A 624 64.99 -10.99 -66.51
N ASN A 625 63.90 -11.76 -66.53
CA ASN A 625 63.79 -13.20 -66.86
C ASN A 625 63.56 -14.28 -65.77
N ASN A 626 62.46 -15.02 -66.03
CA ASN A 626 62.23 -16.48 -65.97
C ASN A 626 62.17 -17.26 -64.64
N GLY A 627 61.07 -18.04 -64.50
CA GLY A 627 61.10 -19.35 -63.81
C GLY A 627 59.81 -19.83 -63.13
N THR A 628 58.81 -20.28 -63.91
CA THR A 628 57.81 -21.34 -63.55
C THR A 628 58.52 -22.72 -63.44
N PRO A 629 57.95 -23.87 -62.95
CA PRO A 629 56.51 -24.22 -62.82
C PRO A 629 56.05 -25.16 -61.65
N SER A 630 54.72 -25.37 -61.57
CA SER A 630 53.96 -26.63 -61.27
C SER A 630 54.07 -27.25 -59.86
N SER A 631 53.04 -27.81 -59.19
CA SER A 631 51.86 -28.57 -59.65
C SER A 631 50.71 -28.58 -58.61
N GLY A 632 49.45 -28.62 -59.09
CA GLY A 632 48.23 -28.91 -58.31
C GLY A 632 48.06 -30.42 -57.98
N PRO A 633 46.84 -30.97 -57.69
CA PRO A 633 45.55 -30.56 -58.27
C PRO A 633 44.27 -30.61 -57.38
N SER A 634 43.22 -29.97 -57.91
CA SER A 634 41.78 -30.34 -57.95
C SER A 634 41.04 -30.89 -56.71
N ARG A 635 39.87 -30.31 -56.38
CA ARG A 635 38.55 -30.71 -56.95
C ARG A 635 37.35 -29.86 -56.45
N SER A 636 36.50 -29.50 -57.42
CA SER A 636 35.01 -29.36 -57.40
C SER A 636 34.27 -28.37 -56.48
N ALA A 637 33.47 -27.53 -57.15
CA ALA A 637 32.39 -26.65 -56.67
C ALA A 637 31.11 -27.43 -56.29
N PRO A 638 30.00 -26.80 -55.80
CA PRO A 638 29.16 -25.89 -56.60
C PRO A 638 28.62 -24.62 -55.89
N ARG A 639 28.00 -23.76 -56.70
CA ARG A 639 27.39 -22.43 -56.49
C ARG A 639 26.07 -22.41 -55.70
N THR A 640 25.76 -21.25 -55.13
CA THR A 640 24.49 -20.43 -55.21
C THR A 640 24.82 -19.09 -54.49
N GLU A 641 24.80 -17.92 -55.16
CA GLU A 641 23.66 -16.95 -55.31
C GLU A 641 23.07 -16.56 -53.94
N ASP A 642 22.81 -15.33 -53.51
CA ASP A 642 23.02 -13.91 -53.92
C ASP A 642 22.68 -13.08 -52.63
N ASP A 643 22.71 -11.75 -52.71
CA ASP A 643 22.20 -10.73 -51.74
C ASP A 643 23.15 -10.13 -50.69
N ASP A 644 23.93 -9.16 -51.16
CA ASP A 644 23.75 -7.70 -50.94
C ASP A 644 23.14 -7.22 -49.60
N ASP A 645 23.98 -6.64 -48.73
CA ASP A 645 23.71 -5.39 -47.99
C ASP A 645 24.94 -5.01 -47.14
N GLY A 646 25.79 -4.15 -47.70
CA GLY A 646 26.94 -3.56 -47.00
C GLY A 646 26.56 -2.26 -46.28
N PRO A 647 26.97 -2.03 -45.02
CA PRO A 647 26.70 -0.75 -44.35
C PRO A 647 27.65 0.36 -44.84
N PRO A 648 27.19 1.63 -44.88
CA PRO A 648 27.96 2.75 -45.44
C PRO A 648 29.05 3.28 -44.50
N PRO A 649 30.03 4.05 -45.01
CA PRO A 649 31.16 4.53 -44.23
C PRO A 649 30.85 5.85 -43.49
N LEU A 650 31.32 5.96 -42.24
CA LEU A 650 31.27 7.20 -41.46
C LEU A 650 32.52 8.06 -41.72
N GLU A 651 32.28 9.33 -42.07
CA GLU A 651 33.28 10.38 -42.21
C GLU A 651 33.79 10.88 -40.83
N PRO A 652 35.04 11.40 -40.73
CA PRO A 652 35.55 12.02 -39.52
C PRO A 652 35.27 13.53 -39.47
N ILE A 653 34.59 13.97 -38.41
CA ILE A 653 34.47 15.40 -38.07
C ILE A 653 35.80 15.90 -37.51
N SER A 654 36.21 17.05 -38.03
CA SER A 654 37.45 17.77 -37.76
C SER A 654 37.35 18.65 -36.51
N ASP A 655 38.46 18.73 -35.79
CA ASP A 655 38.74 19.76 -34.78
C ASP A 655 38.66 21.17 -35.40
N SER A 656 38.06 22.10 -34.66
CA SER A 656 38.31 23.53 -34.84
C SER A 656 38.68 24.17 -33.51
N SER A 657 39.93 24.60 -33.47
CA SER A 657 40.51 25.51 -32.49
C SER A 657 40.04 26.95 -32.71
N SER A 658 39.66 27.64 -31.63
CA SER A 658 39.87 29.08 -31.40
C SER A 658 39.73 29.30 -29.90
N GLY A 659 40.52 30.07 -29.16
CA GLY A 659 41.45 31.12 -29.54
C GLY A 659 41.10 32.39 -28.76
N GLY A 660 41.70 32.54 -27.57
CA GLY A 660 41.95 33.83 -26.89
C GLY A 660 40.78 34.52 -26.17
N SER A 661 40.95 34.84 -24.88
CA SER A 661 41.42 36.18 -24.50
C SER A 661 41.64 36.30 -22.99
N GLN A 662 42.65 37.07 -22.65
CA GLN A 662 43.04 37.50 -21.31
C GLN A 662 41.99 38.49 -20.75
N HIS A 663 41.73 38.42 -19.45
CA HIS A 663 41.68 39.64 -18.64
C HIS A 663 41.94 39.34 -17.16
N SER A 664 42.93 40.03 -16.64
CA SER A 664 43.24 40.22 -15.23
C SER A 664 42.09 40.91 -14.50
N HIS A 665 41.81 40.52 -13.26
CA HIS A 665 41.68 41.47 -12.17
C HIS A 665 42.04 40.81 -10.84
N ARG A 666 42.87 41.56 -10.11
CA ARG A 666 43.54 41.28 -8.86
C ARG A 666 42.92 42.19 -7.81
N LEU A 667 42.36 41.63 -6.74
CA LEU A 667 42.07 42.19 -5.41
C LEU A 667 41.96 40.93 -4.53
N ASP A 668 42.85 40.56 -3.61
CA ASP A 668 43.56 41.27 -2.54
C ASP A 668 42.63 42.06 -1.62
N SER A 669 42.21 41.41 -0.53
CA SER A 669 42.15 41.91 0.86
C SER A 669 41.05 41.20 1.65
N GLY A 670 41.37 40.65 2.83
CA GLY A 670 40.37 40.35 3.86
C GLY A 670 40.67 39.10 4.69
N ASP A 671 41.71 39.18 5.51
CA ASP A 671 41.78 38.48 6.79
C ASP A 671 40.54 38.84 7.64
N ASP A 672 39.91 37.86 8.27
CA ASP A 672 39.24 38.03 9.57
C ASP A 672 39.09 36.63 10.22
N ASP A 673 39.78 36.49 11.35
CA ASP A 673 39.77 35.39 12.30
C ASP A 673 38.50 35.42 13.19
N GLU A 674 38.32 34.34 13.97
CA GLU A 674 37.48 34.21 15.20
C GLU A 674 35.95 34.15 14.97
N ASP A 675 35.14 33.26 15.55
CA ASP A 675 35.23 32.44 16.76
C ASP A 675 34.32 31.21 16.63
N GLY A 676 34.80 30.04 17.03
CA GLY A 676 34.00 28.83 17.22
C GLY A 676 33.52 28.69 18.67
N PRO A 677 32.29 28.20 18.94
CA PRO A 677 31.87 27.91 20.31
C PRO A 677 32.43 26.55 20.80
N PRO A 678 32.68 26.40 22.12
CA PRO A 678 33.45 25.29 22.70
C PRO A 678 32.63 24.00 22.90
N PRO A 679 33.29 22.85 23.12
CA PRO A 679 32.63 21.58 23.41
C PRO A 679 32.20 21.49 24.88
N LEU A 680 31.00 20.96 25.11
CA LEU A 680 30.46 20.68 26.45
C LEU A 680 31.13 19.43 27.04
N GLU A 681 31.56 19.60 28.30
CA GLU A 681 32.20 18.60 29.13
C GLU A 681 31.25 17.53 29.68
N SER A 682 31.88 16.38 29.90
CA SER A 682 31.50 15.18 30.64
C SER A 682 30.96 15.44 32.05
N ILE A 683 29.86 14.76 32.44
CA ILE A 683 29.49 14.55 33.85
C ILE A 683 29.60 13.06 34.20
N GLN A 684 30.41 12.79 35.23
CA GLN A 684 30.59 11.51 35.90
C GLN A 684 29.43 11.17 36.85
N GLN A 685 29.10 9.87 36.87
CA GLN A 685 28.82 8.98 38.01
C GLN A 685 28.24 9.54 39.33
N PHE A 686 27.07 9.03 39.70
CA PHE A 686 26.67 8.49 41.03
C PHE A 686 25.40 7.63 40.76
N GLY A 687 25.10 6.48 41.36
CA GLY A 687 25.72 5.65 42.38
C GLY A 687 24.81 4.41 42.54
N LEU A 688 25.42 3.26 42.82
CA LEU A 688 24.76 2.00 43.12
C LEU A 688 23.99 2.08 44.44
N GLY A 689 22.78 1.50 44.46
CA GLY A 689 22.00 1.28 45.68
C GLY A 689 21.13 0.03 45.55
N GLN A 690 21.66 -1.12 45.93
CA GLN A 690 20.89 -2.33 46.26
C GLN A 690 20.09 -2.06 47.55
N GLN A 691 18.81 -2.45 47.59
CA GLN A 691 18.24 -3.03 48.82
C GLN A 691 17.02 -3.92 48.58
N HIS A 692 16.91 -4.88 49.49
CA HIS A 692 16.12 -6.10 49.54
C HIS A 692 14.59 -5.98 49.43
N GLN A 693 14.04 -7.07 48.86
CA GLN A 693 12.82 -7.81 49.22
C GLN A 693 12.02 -7.34 50.46
N GLN A 694 10.71 -7.19 50.26
CA GLN A 694 9.67 -7.82 51.09
C GLN A 694 8.35 -7.87 50.29
N GLY A 695 7.68 -9.03 50.30
CA GLY A 695 6.48 -9.30 49.52
C GLY A 695 5.16 -9.13 50.27
N VAL A 696 4.12 -9.66 49.62
CA VAL A 696 2.74 -9.96 50.09
C VAL A 696 1.72 -8.81 49.92
N PRO A 697 0.43 -9.05 49.54
CA PRO A 697 -0.13 -9.98 48.56
C PRO A 697 -1.13 -9.32 47.57
N GLN A 698 -1.62 -10.14 46.63
CA GLN A 698 -2.73 -9.89 45.71
C GLN A 698 -4.02 -9.40 46.40
N SER A 699 -4.65 -8.36 45.85
CA SER A 699 -6.11 -8.16 45.96
C SER A 699 -6.65 -7.36 44.76
N LEU A 700 -7.59 -7.99 44.06
CA LEU A 700 -8.83 -7.46 43.45
C LEU A 700 -8.81 -6.00 42.93
N PHE A 701 -8.59 -5.83 41.62
CA PHE A 701 -8.96 -4.59 40.93
C PHE A 701 -10.44 -4.63 40.54
N THR A 702 -11.21 -3.84 41.29
CA THR A 702 -12.53 -3.34 40.91
C THR A 702 -12.29 -1.94 40.31
N PHE A 703 -12.70 -1.67 39.08
CA PHE A 703 -12.57 -0.34 38.46
C PHE A 703 -13.69 0.59 38.92
N PRO A 704 -13.40 1.77 39.49
CA PRO A 704 -14.36 2.87 39.55
C PRO A 704 -14.22 3.80 38.34
N ALA A 705 -15.35 4.16 37.77
CA ALA A 705 -15.49 5.20 36.76
C ALA A 705 -14.88 6.52 37.26
N THR A 706 -13.91 7.06 36.51
CA THR A 706 -13.34 8.38 36.79
C THR A 706 -13.78 9.34 35.70
N VAL A 707 -14.64 10.27 36.10
CA VAL A 707 -15.04 11.48 35.39
C VAL A 707 -13.85 12.43 35.38
N PHE A 708 -13.30 12.75 34.20
CA PHE A 708 -12.39 13.88 34.04
C PHE A 708 -13.07 14.97 33.20
N GLY A 709 -13.48 16.04 33.89
CA GLY A 709 -13.76 17.33 33.28
C GLY A 709 -12.52 18.21 33.39
N TYR A 710 -12.08 18.78 32.26
CA TYR A 710 -11.19 19.93 32.23
C TYR A 710 -11.84 21.04 31.40
N PRO A 711 -11.83 22.30 31.87
CA PRO A 711 -12.39 23.43 31.14
C PRO A 711 -11.31 24.10 30.30
N TYR A 712 -11.52 24.23 28.99
CA TYR A 712 -10.80 25.19 28.16
C TYR A 712 -11.77 26.28 27.71
N GLY A 713 -11.71 27.41 28.41
CA GLY A 713 -12.30 28.67 27.98
C GLY A 713 -11.32 29.42 27.08
N GLY A 714 -11.51 29.33 25.77
CA GLY A 714 -10.87 30.18 24.77
C GLY A 714 -11.93 31.09 24.14
N ALA A 715 -11.77 32.40 24.30
CA ALA A 715 -12.64 33.40 23.66
C ALA A 715 -12.48 33.39 22.13
N PRO A 716 -13.56 33.53 21.35
CA PRO A 716 -13.46 33.65 19.90
C PRO A 716 -13.06 35.08 19.48
N PRO A 717 -12.29 35.25 18.40
CA PRO A 717 -12.01 36.56 17.84
C PRO A 717 -13.25 37.12 17.12
N THR A 718 -13.55 38.38 17.39
CA THR A 718 -14.55 39.18 16.67
C THR A 718 -14.05 39.54 15.29
N THR A 719 -14.60 38.92 14.24
CA THR A 719 -14.46 39.39 12.85
C THR A 719 -15.58 40.37 12.53
N SER A 720 -15.17 41.57 12.13
CA SER A 720 -16.01 42.66 11.65
C SER A 720 -16.66 42.30 10.31
N TYR A 721 -17.98 42.48 10.25
CA TYR A 721 -18.74 42.52 9.00
C TYR A 721 -18.29 43.71 8.14
N GLY A 722 -17.68 43.42 6.99
CA GLY A 722 -17.56 44.34 5.87
C GLY A 722 -18.67 44.03 4.87
N GLY A 723 -19.54 45.01 4.60
CA GLY A 723 -20.54 44.94 3.55
C GLY A 723 -19.89 44.88 2.17
N ILE A 724 -20.52 44.12 1.27
CA ILE A 724 -20.24 44.18 -0.16
C ILE A 724 -21.54 44.58 -0.84
N ASP A 725 -21.41 45.66 -1.60
CA ASP A 725 -22.42 46.28 -2.44
C ASP A 725 -22.86 45.39 -3.61
N ASP A 726 -24.09 45.63 -4.03
CA ASP A 726 -24.69 45.24 -5.30
C ASP A 726 -23.79 45.55 -6.50
N VAL A 727 -23.57 44.58 -7.39
CA VAL A 727 -23.48 44.80 -8.86
C VAL A 727 -23.93 43.51 -9.59
N ASP A 728 -24.74 43.71 -10.63
CA ASP A 728 -25.34 42.82 -11.65
C ASP A 728 -24.68 41.45 -11.95
#